data_AF-A0A6A6DWN4-F1
#
_entry.id   AF-A0A6A6DWN4-F1
#
_cell.length_a   1.000
_cell.length_b   1.000
_cell.length_c   1.000
_cell.angle_alpha   90.00
_cell.angle_beta   90.00
_cell.angle_gamma   90.00
#
_symmetry.space_group_name_H-M   'P 1'
#
loop_
_entity.id
_entity.type
_entity.pdbx_description
1 polymer ?
#
loop_
_entity_poly.entity_id
_entity_poly.type
_entity_poly.pdbx_seq_one_letter_code
_entity_poly.pdbx_strand_id
1 'polypeptide(L)'
;MPKVISYTPPWLMRPNPGFDMFAPKPTSGKATNGASAPTTQMRPQKTVATRDTEVFAAVGNEIRWADLGKLKEAYESNFTNLGASRGRRVVAPTSKASFRALKVPVHGAIRQLSISPQGDYMAIATSHTIHIILLPDSSLLDSDDANPIKPKCFQLGPTAHVLEESPVVSILWHPLGYRGRCLITITQDGTIRLWELNRSDRSTFNEPALSVDLKKLANATNDEENLSASKYGASKGFSPDSFELEVASACFGDFLEQEGVHGWAPMTLWVAMVEGDVYALCPFLPSKWQLTESPAASTILETLTTSINANFATVQEEPEATSEDRETAKKQLSWLSDLVYQEPLEEEHPCGEPIKVYTRPRSVPVVPLLQGPFSFTPEFDDQFELTDIIVFSLKSYSDGIDNEPAEGLPAAVVCLLTDTCNVHVCLDFEGIVGRWLPPNTQNQYSLSESPEHNLVLVETIEFRGNAASSPSSNQSITPDIHTDFSFFVTNTSGVFYISMESWIRKLETELSEAQNEGVEFRSKLLFDGANTLVEQSIKKPSQDVTSCVVLEDGNIGYLLLTVVANEPCAVVLDAPEYGVADEEEISRYLATEGPRPELRPPYQPPKELYATSQLSAILDKAVPARHKTSWKEEVRLSPANLELLMTVHKVLSQETHQLGQAVSELFRRCERLRDEFRDQIFRAAQLTTKIDSVTGDDDIPSESSSAEGVIGNAKIEQRFEQVKARQEELSSRYEAIRRKMANVGGRELSEKETGWIEELETMDRSLDSKAQKLTDDQTGTEVPAWQRLENAKGLYAALDKQVKEAMKKGKDEQPRSAVKVPFGSRKQENQQVEELLERNTTLVDAATNRLRNLGISIPLGGQS
;
A
#
# COMPACT_ATOMS: atom_id res chain seq x y z
N MET A 1 -1.56 10.32 -7.10
CA MET A 1 -2.22 9.15 -7.73
C MET A 1 -1.17 8.10 -8.03
N PRO A 2 -1.29 6.89 -7.48
CA PRO A 2 -0.33 5.83 -7.71
C PRO A 2 -0.50 5.28 -9.13
N LYS A 3 0.46 5.57 -10.02
CA LYS A 3 0.44 5.04 -11.38
C LYS A 3 0.75 3.56 -11.33
N VAL A 4 0.04 2.74 -12.12
CA VAL A 4 0.46 1.35 -12.32
C VAL A 4 1.84 1.37 -12.98
N ILE A 5 2.83 0.71 -12.38
CA ILE A 5 4.18 0.55 -12.93
C ILE A 5 4.26 -0.77 -13.71
N SER A 6 3.74 -1.85 -13.13
CA SER A 6 3.76 -3.17 -13.77
C SER A 6 2.68 -4.10 -13.22
N TYR A 7 2.28 -5.05 -14.07
CA TYR A 7 1.34 -6.11 -13.71
C TYR A 7 2.10 -7.41 -13.43
N THR A 8 1.72 -8.08 -12.35
CA THR A 8 2.19 -9.37 -11.83
C THR A 8 3.67 -9.62 -12.10
N PRO A 9 4.55 -9.24 -11.15
CA PRO A 9 5.98 -9.40 -11.30
C PRO A 9 6.37 -10.83 -11.72
N PRO A 10 7.42 -11.01 -12.56
CA PRO A 10 7.79 -12.32 -13.09
C PRO A 10 8.03 -13.38 -12.00
N TRP A 11 8.54 -13.00 -10.83
CA TRP A 11 8.81 -13.89 -9.70
C TRP A 11 7.53 -14.46 -9.04
N LEU A 12 6.36 -13.86 -9.28
CA LEU A 12 5.03 -14.38 -8.91
C LEU A 12 4.33 -15.14 -10.06
N MET A 13 4.95 -15.24 -11.23
CA MET A 13 4.42 -15.98 -12.38
C MET A 13 4.98 -17.40 -12.45
N ARG A 14 4.27 -18.30 -13.14
CA ARG A 14 4.80 -19.63 -13.46
C ARG A 14 6.09 -19.50 -14.29
N PRO A 15 7.10 -20.38 -14.09
CA PRO A 15 7.14 -21.53 -13.18
C PRO A 15 7.78 -21.22 -11.81
N ASN A 16 7.79 -19.95 -11.38
CA ASN A 16 8.49 -19.54 -10.17
C ASN A 16 7.74 -19.97 -8.90
N PRO A 17 8.46 -20.24 -7.80
CA PRO A 17 7.85 -20.75 -6.58
C PRO A 17 6.89 -19.76 -5.91
N GLY A 18 6.99 -18.46 -6.21
CA GLY A 18 6.02 -17.45 -5.78
C GLY A 18 4.62 -17.70 -6.34
N PHE A 19 4.50 -18.28 -7.54
CA PHE A 19 3.22 -18.71 -8.08
C PHE A 19 2.66 -19.93 -7.35
N ASP A 20 3.53 -20.92 -7.09
CA ASP A 20 3.16 -22.18 -6.45
C ASP A 20 2.62 -21.98 -5.02
N MET A 21 2.92 -20.84 -4.38
CA MET A 21 2.34 -20.43 -3.11
C MET A 21 0.81 -20.31 -3.17
N PHE A 22 0.23 -19.88 -4.28
CA PHE A 22 -1.23 -19.68 -4.41
C PHE A 22 -1.91 -20.83 -5.16
N ALA A 23 -1.15 -21.56 -5.98
CA ALA A 23 -1.69 -22.62 -6.83
C ALA A 23 -2.24 -23.82 -6.04
N PRO A 24 -3.41 -24.38 -6.36
CA PRO A 24 -3.92 -25.55 -5.68
C PRO A 24 -3.00 -26.76 -5.94
N LYS A 25 -2.72 -27.57 -4.90
CA LYS A 25 -2.02 -28.85 -5.10
C LYS A 25 -2.93 -29.81 -5.86
N PRO A 26 -2.44 -30.51 -6.91
CA PRO A 26 -3.18 -31.61 -7.51
C PRO A 26 -3.24 -32.75 -6.50
N THR A 27 -4.36 -32.91 -5.81
CA THR A 27 -4.53 -33.98 -4.82
C THR A 27 -4.83 -35.29 -5.53
N SER A 28 -3.95 -36.28 -5.37
CA SER A 28 -4.26 -37.67 -5.72
C SER A 28 -5.31 -38.20 -4.73
N GLY A 29 -6.51 -38.48 -5.25
CA GLY A 29 -7.50 -39.38 -4.67
C GLY A 29 -7.57 -39.49 -3.14
N LYS A 30 -8.35 -38.61 -2.51
CA LYS A 30 -9.19 -38.89 -1.33
C LYS A 30 -10.15 -37.71 -1.15
N ALA A 31 -11.19 -37.67 -1.97
CA ALA A 31 -12.38 -36.90 -1.63
C ALA A 31 -12.95 -37.54 -0.34
N THR A 32 -12.84 -36.83 0.77
CA THR A 32 -13.59 -37.17 1.98
C THR A 32 -15.07 -37.11 1.62
N ASN A 33 -15.78 -38.20 1.92
CA ASN A 33 -17.18 -38.43 1.59
C ASN A 33 -18.08 -37.24 1.97
N GLY A 34 -18.99 -36.88 1.06
CA GLY A 34 -20.33 -36.44 1.45
C GLY A 34 -20.62 -34.95 1.66
N ALA A 35 -19.73 -34.03 1.30
CA ALA A 35 -20.13 -32.62 1.23
C ALA A 35 -20.74 -32.35 -0.16
N SER A 36 -22.07 -32.45 -0.27
CA SER A 36 -22.81 -31.67 -1.27
C SER A 36 -22.26 -30.26 -1.23
N ALA A 37 -21.86 -29.69 -2.38
CA ALA A 37 -21.52 -28.27 -2.48
C ALA A 37 -22.67 -27.51 -1.80
N PRO A 38 -22.46 -26.91 -0.62
CA PRO A 38 -23.51 -26.08 -0.07
C PRO A 38 -23.69 -24.97 -1.10
N THR A 39 -24.93 -24.68 -1.46
CA THR A 39 -25.35 -23.36 -1.94
C THR A 39 -24.88 -22.35 -0.89
N THR A 40 -23.60 -22.02 -0.95
CA THR A 40 -22.91 -21.23 0.06
C THR A 40 -23.06 -19.82 -0.44
N GLN A 41 -23.84 -19.00 0.26
CA GLN A 41 -23.92 -17.57 0.03
C GLN A 41 -22.50 -17.03 -0.27
N MET A 42 -22.35 -16.40 -1.43
CA MET A 42 -21.06 -15.97 -1.98
C MET A 42 -20.58 -14.75 -1.19
N ARG A 43 -19.90 -14.95 -0.06
CA ARG A 43 -19.35 -13.89 0.80
C ARG A 43 -17.88 -13.55 0.51
N PRO A 44 -17.41 -12.32 0.84
CA PRO A 44 -16.06 -11.89 0.55
C PRO A 44 -15.02 -12.86 1.11
N GLN A 45 -14.05 -13.20 0.26
CA GLN A 45 -12.95 -14.10 0.60
C GLN A 45 -11.70 -13.27 0.90
N LYS A 46 -11.36 -13.15 2.18
CA LYS A 46 -10.14 -12.50 2.68
C LYS A 46 -9.07 -13.58 2.93
N THR A 47 -8.65 -14.27 1.86
CA THR A 47 -7.79 -15.48 1.94
C THR A 47 -6.30 -15.19 1.98
N VAL A 48 -5.89 -13.93 1.88
CA VAL A 48 -4.51 -13.48 1.96
C VAL A 48 -4.38 -12.52 3.14
N ALA A 49 -3.33 -12.68 3.94
CA ALA A 49 -2.96 -11.77 5.01
C ALA A 49 -1.46 -11.52 5.00
N THR A 50 -1.02 -10.38 5.54
CA THR A 50 0.36 -9.91 5.47
C THR A 50 0.90 -9.48 6.83
N ARG A 51 2.20 -9.71 7.04
CA ARG A 51 2.99 -9.21 8.17
C ARG A 51 4.27 -8.66 7.58
N ASP A 52 4.40 -7.34 7.49
CA ASP A 52 5.51 -6.67 6.83
C ASP A 52 5.71 -7.21 5.40
N THR A 53 6.84 -7.87 5.11
CA THR A 53 7.13 -8.50 3.81
C THR A 53 6.60 -9.94 3.68
N GLU A 54 6.10 -10.54 4.76
CA GLU A 54 5.58 -11.89 4.78
C GLU A 54 4.12 -11.96 4.34
N VAL A 55 3.81 -12.98 3.55
CA VAL A 55 2.46 -13.26 3.07
C VAL A 55 2.01 -14.63 3.56
N PHE A 56 0.75 -14.70 3.97
CA PHE A 56 0.04 -15.91 4.35
C PHE A 56 -1.13 -16.09 3.39
N ALA A 57 -1.10 -17.14 2.56
CA ALA A 57 -2.15 -17.46 1.61
C ALA A 57 -2.88 -18.75 2.01
N ALA A 58 -4.20 -18.67 2.16
CA ALA A 58 -5.04 -19.85 2.37
C ALA A 58 -5.33 -20.55 1.04
N VAL A 59 -4.94 -21.83 0.95
CA VAL A 59 -5.23 -22.68 -0.22
C VAL A 59 -5.98 -23.93 0.25
N GLY A 60 -7.31 -23.85 0.20
CA GLY A 60 -8.20 -24.88 0.75
C GLY A 60 -8.15 -24.89 2.28
N ASN A 61 -7.50 -25.92 2.85
CA ASN A 61 -7.37 -26.11 4.30
C ASN A 61 -5.91 -25.96 4.79
N GLU A 62 -4.97 -25.67 3.88
CA GLU A 62 -3.56 -25.40 4.24
C GLU A 62 -3.31 -23.90 4.09
N ILE A 63 -2.48 -23.35 4.99
CA ILE A 63 -2.00 -21.98 4.89
C ILE A 63 -0.55 -22.05 4.42
N ARG A 64 -0.19 -21.29 3.40
CA ARG A 64 1.18 -21.22 2.89
C ARG A 64 1.76 -19.87 3.25
N TRP A 65 2.99 -19.91 3.73
CA TRP A 65 3.71 -18.78 4.30
C TRP A 65 5.02 -18.60 3.55
N ALA A 66 5.27 -17.37 3.09
CA ALA A 66 6.50 -17.00 2.40
C ALA A 66 6.81 -15.53 2.66
N ASP A 67 8.07 -15.16 2.43
CA ASP A 67 8.53 -13.77 2.46
C ASP A 67 8.72 -13.30 1.01
N LEU A 68 7.98 -12.26 0.62
CA LEU A 68 8.02 -11.72 -0.74
C LEU A 68 9.38 -11.09 -1.07
N GLY A 69 10.06 -10.48 -0.10
CA GLY A 69 11.38 -9.89 -0.29
C GLY A 69 12.39 -10.97 -0.68
N LYS A 70 12.38 -12.09 0.04
CA LYS A 70 13.21 -13.26 -0.25
C LYS A 70 12.84 -13.92 -1.59
N LEU A 71 11.56 -13.98 -1.93
CA LEU A 71 11.11 -14.51 -3.23
C LEU A 71 11.63 -13.67 -4.41
N LYS A 72 11.62 -12.34 -4.27
CA LYS A 72 12.16 -11.40 -5.26
C LYS A 72 13.68 -11.55 -5.39
N GLU A 73 14.42 -11.54 -4.27
CA GLU A 73 15.88 -11.70 -4.26
C GLU A 73 16.33 -13.05 -4.86
N ALA A 74 15.62 -14.14 -4.52
CA ALA A 74 15.88 -15.47 -5.08
C ALA A 74 15.68 -15.50 -6.61
N TYR A 75 14.74 -14.72 -7.15
CA TYR A 75 14.56 -14.62 -8.58
C TYR A 75 15.66 -13.78 -9.25
N GLU A 76 16.01 -12.63 -8.67
CA GLU A 76 17.02 -11.73 -9.23
C GLU A 76 18.44 -12.34 -9.20
N SER A 77 18.80 -13.03 -8.11
CA SER A 77 20.07 -13.76 -7.99
C SER A 77 20.22 -14.90 -9.01
N ASN A 78 19.13 -15.55 -9.41
CA ASN A 78 19.14 -16.53 -10.49
C ASN A 78 19.40 -15.87 -11.86
N PHE A 79 18.94 -14.62 -12.05
CA PHE A 79 19.10 -13.89 -13.31
C PHE A 79 20.51 -13.32 -13.50
N THR A 80 21.15 -12.82 -12.43
CA THR A 80 22.52 -12.27 -12.50
C THR A 80 23.57 -13.33 -12.81
N ASN A 81 23.36 -14.57 -12.37
CA ASN A 81 24.25 -15.71 -12.65
C ASN A 81 24.24 -16.18 -14.12
N LEU A 82 23.25 -15.77 -14.92
CA LEU A 82 23.19 -16.06 -16.37
C LEU A 82 24.16 -15.21 -17.20
N GLY A 83 24.60 -14.05 -16.69
CA GLY A 83 25.54 -13.16 -17.39
C GLY A 83 26.98 -13.67 -17.46
N ALA A 84 27.37 -14.57 -16.54
CA ALA A 84 28.76 -15.00 -16.38
C ALA A 84 29.10 -16.36 -17.03
N SER A 85 28.13 -17.11 -17.57
CA SER A 85 28.38 -18.48 -18.04
C SER A 85 27.62 -18.88 -19.30
N ARG A 86 28.13 -18.45 -20.47
CA ARG A 86 27.82 -19.11 -21.75
C ARG A 86 28.35 -20.55 -21.73
N GLY A 87 27.53 -21.52 -21.32
CA GLY A 87 27.87 -22.93 -21.56
C GLY A 87 27.26 -24.02 -20.67
N ARG A 88 26.32 -23.74 -19.75
CA ARG A 88 25.70 -24.82 -18.95
C ARG A 88 24.21 -24.94 -19.28
N ARG A 89 23.79 -26.16 -19.66
CA ARG A 89 22.40 -26.58 -19.88
C ARG A 89 21.47 -25.91 -18.88
N VAL A 90 20.34 -25.41 -19.37
CA VAL A 90 19.13 -25.10 -18.59
C VAL A 90 18.75 -26.37 -17.83
N VAL A 91 19.26 -26.51 -16.61
CA VAL A 91 18.73 -27.45 -15.63
C VAL A 91 17.53 -26.72 -15.04
N ALA A 92 16.33 -27.29 -15.21
CA ALA A 92 15.13 -26.79 -14.56
C ALA A 92 15.43 -26.53 -13.07
N PRO A 93 14.95 -25.42 -12.48
CA PRO A 93 15.22 -25.12 -11.09
C PRO A 93 14.76 -26.32 -10.25
N THR A 94 15.72 -27.00 -9.61
CA THR A 94 15.39 -28.01 -8.61
C THR A 94 14.64 -27.29 -7.51
N SER A 95 13.34 -27.57 -7.41
CA SER A 95 12.38 -26.93 -6.52
C SER A 95 12.83 -27.00 -5.05
N LYS A 96 13.58 -26.00 -4.59
CA LYS A 96 13.59 -25.67 -3.18
C LYS A 96 12.37 -24.79 -2.94
N ALA A 97 11.38 -25.32 -2.23
CA ALA A 97 10.18 -24.57 -1.89
C ALA A 97 10.58 -23.37 -1.03
N SER A 98 10.54 -22.17 -1.61
CA SER A 98 10.77 -20.90 -0.91
C SER A 98 9.56 -20.47 -0.07
N PHE A 99 8.55 -21.33 0.05
CA PHE A 99 7.40 -21.15 0.91
C PHE A 99 7.21 -22.39 1.79
N ARG A 100 6.67 -22.19 3.00
CA ARG A 100 6.35 -23.25 3.96
C ARG A 100 4.85 -23.41 4.11
N ALA A 101 4.40 -24.64 4.35
CA ALA A 101 3.00 -24.91 4.65
C ALA A 101 2.77 -24.99 6.16
N LEU A 102 1.85 -24.19 6.68
CA LEU A 102 1.32 -24.26 8.03
C LEU A 102 0.11 -25.20 8.04
N LYS A 103 0.23 -26.32 8.75
CA LYS A 103 -0.86 -27.28 8.93
C LYS A 103 -1.70 -26.89 10.14
N VAL A 104 -2.93 -26.44 9.87
CA VAL A 104 -3.89 -26.00 10.88
C VAL A 104 -5.02 -27.04 10.97
N PRO A 105 -5.53 -27.36 12.18
CA PRO A 105 -6.63 -28.30 12.36
C PRO A 105 -8.00 -27.70 12.00
N VAL A 106 -8.14 -27.11 10.80
CA VAL A 106 -9.41 -26.52 10.33
C VAL A 106 -10.24 -27.52 9.53
N HIS A 107 -11.55 -27.50 9.78
CA HIS A 107 -12.54 -28.30 9.06
C HIS A 107 -13.37 -27.39 8.16
N GLY A 108 -13.07 -27.41 6.86
CA GLY A 108 -13.75 -26.60 5.86
C GLY A 108 -12.79 -25.64 5.15
N ALA A 109 -13.29 -24.94 4.13
CA ALA A 109 -12.52 -23.94 3.40
C ALA A 109 -12.33 -22.68 4.26
N ILE A 110 -11.09 -22.21 4.35
CA ILE A 110 -10.75 -20.94 5.01
C ILE A 110 -11.33 -19.78 4.18
N ARG A 111 -11.99 -18.84 4.85
CA ARG A 111 -12.66 -17.69 4.22
C ARG A 111 -11.97 -16.37 4.55
N GLN A 112 -11.51 -16.20 5.78
CA GLN A 112 -10.87 -14.97 6.25
C GLN A 112 -9.61 -15.30 7.05
N LEU A 113 -8.54 -14.58 6.76
CA LEU A 113 -7.33 -14.49 7.56
C LEU A 113 -7.20 -13.06 8.09
N SER A 114 -6.88 -12.91 9.37
CA SER A 114 -6.62 -11.62 9.98
C SER A 114 -5.46 -11.74 10.96
N ILE A 115 -4.43 -10.92 10.79
CA ILE A 115 -3.23 -10.92 11.63
C ILE A 115 -3.40 -9.86 12.72
N SER A 116 -2.95 -10.16 13.94
CA SER A 116 -2.97 -9.21 15.05
C SER A 116 -2.08 -8.00 14.76
N PRO A 117 -2.38 -6.80 15.29
CA PRO A 117 -1.56 -5.60 15.07
C PRO A 117 -0.06 -5.81 15.35
N GLN A 118 0.28 -6.65 16.33
CA GLN A 118 1.67 -6.97 16.71
C GLN A 118 2.30 -8.14 15.93
N GLY A 119 1.63 -8.70 14.92
CA GLY A 119 2.16 -9.81 14.12
C GLY A 119 2.36 -11.14 14.87
N ASP A 120 1.75 -11.28 16.04
CA ASP A 120 2.01 -12.31 17.05
C ASP A 120 0.99 -13.48 16.95
N TYR A 121 -0.24 -13.17 16.53
CA TYR A 121 -1.34 -14.09 16.34
C TYR A 121 -1.94 -13.94 14.95
N MET A 122 -2.57 -15.01 14.46
CA MET A 122 -3.41 -14.94 13.28
C MET A 122 -4.73 -15.67 13.54
N ALA A 123 -5.83 -14.95 13.32
CA ALA A 123 -7.18 -15.48 13.34
C ALA A 123 -7.50 -16.07 11.96
N ILE A 124 -8.02 -17.30 11.97
CA ILE A 124 -8.38 -18.09 10.79
C ILE A 124 -9.86 -18.40 10.90
N ALA A 125 -10.66 -17.77 10.04
CA ALA A 125 -12.10 -18.00 9.95
C ALA A 125 -12.41 -18.99 8.82
N THR A 126 -13.28 -19.94 9.13
CA THR A 126 -14.08 -20.67 8.13
C THR A 126 -15.43 -19.95 7.99
N SER A 127 -16.49 -20.63 7.57
CA SER A 127 -17.84 -20.03 7.59
C SER A 127 -18.40 -19.85 9.01
N HIS A 128 -18.09 -20.76 9.94
CA HIS A 128 -18.67 -20.76 11.30
C HIS A 128 -17.65 -20.93 12.42
N THR A 129 -16.49 -21.53 12.13
CA THR A 129 -15.47 -21.82 13.14
C THR A 129 -14.30 -20.85 13.01
N ILE A 130 -13.72 -20.47 14.16
CA ILE A 130 -12.56 -19.58 14.25
C ILE A 130 -11.44 -20.31 14.99
N HIS A 131 -10.24 -20.22 14.44
CA HIS A 131 -9.02 -20.77 15.03
C HIS A 131 -7.96 -19.68 15.13
N ILE A 132 -7.26 -19.64 16.25
CA ILE A 132 -6.16 -18.70 16.47
C ILE A 132 -4.87 -19.49 16.47
N ILE A 133 -3.95 -19.11 15.58
CA ILE A 133 -2.60 -19.67 15.58
C ILE A 133 -1.61 -18.68 16.17
N LEU A 134 -0.59 -19.22 16.85
CA LEU A 134 0.60 -18.47 17.16
C LEU A 134 1.49 -18.45 15.92
N LEU A 135 1.79 -17.25 15.44
CA LEU A 135 2.63 -17.12 14.25
C LEU A 135 4.06 -17.58 14.57
N PRO A 136 4.68 -18.41 13.71
CA PRO A 136 6.08 -18.77 13.86
C PRO A 136 7.00 -17.56 13.65
N ASP A 137 8.21 -17.65 14.22
CA ASP A 137 9.28 -16.69 14.02
C ASP A 137 9.82 -16.76 12.58
N SER A 138 10.05 -15.60 11.97
CA SER A 138 10.49 -15.37 10.59
C SER A 138 11.78 -16.12 10.24
N SER A 139 12.65 -16.35 11.23
CA SER A 139 13.88 -17.14 11.09
C SER A 139 13.63 -18.57 10.57
N LEU A 140 12.43 -19.11 10.77
CA LEU A 140 12.07 -20.42 10.23
C LEU A 140 11.99 -20.41 8.70
N LEU A 141 11.75 -19.29 8.04
CA LEU A 141 11.80 -19.22 6.57
C LEU A 141 13.23 -19.36 6.02
N ASP A 142 14.26 -19.07 6.81
CA ASP A 142 15.67 -19.15 6.38
C ASP A 142 16.25 -20.56 6.44
N SER A 143 15.57 -21.49 7.11
CA SER A 143 16.07 -22.86 7.20
C SER A 143 15.77 -23.65 5.92
N ASP A 144 16.70 -24.50 5.51
CA ASP A 144 16.61 -25.37 4.32
C ASP A 144 15.48 -26.43 4.38
N ASP A 145 14.77 -26.53 5.52
CA ASP A 145 13.73 -27.53 5.76
C ASP A 145 12.36 -27.13 5.16
N ALA A 146 12.01 -27.66 3.99
CA ALA A 146 10.68 -27.47 3.38
C ALA A 146 9.52 -28.24 4.07
N ASN A 147 9.73 -28.74 5.29
CA ASN A 147 8.73 -29.54 6.00
C ASN A 147 7.56 -28.67 6.50
N PRO A 148 6.32 -29.18 6.44
CA PRO A 148 5.17 -28.43 6.93
C PRO A 148 5.24 -28.23 8.44
N ILE A 149 5.05 -27.00 8.89
CA ILE A 149 5.06 -26.62 10.30
C ILE A 149 3.66 -26.82 10.87
N LYS A 150 3.57 -27.32 12.09
CA LYS A 150 2.32 -27.40 12.85
C LYS A 150 2.37 -26.34 13.96
N PRO A 151 1.92 -25.09 13.68
CA PRO A 151 1.90 -24.06 14.71
C PRO A 151 0.94 -24.43 15.83
N LYS A 152 1.18 -23.88 17.02
CA LYS A 152 0.23 -24.02 18.14
C LYS A 152 -1.06 -23.32 17.75
N CYS A 153 -2.16 -24.07 17.77
CA CYS A 153 -3.48 -23.61 17.35
C CYS A 153 -4.48 -23.80 18.49
N PHE A 154 -5.31 -22.79 18.70
CA PHE A 154 -6.41 -22.79 19.67
C PHE A 154 -7.72 -22.56 18.92
N GLN A 155 -8.74 -23.39 19.16
CA GLN A 155 -10.08 -23.12 18.68
C GLN A 155 -10.69 -22.02 19.56
N LEU A 156 -11.20 -20.96 18.94
CA LEU A 156 -11.84 -19.85 19.63
C LEU A 156 -13.33 -20.16 19.82
N GLY A 157 -13.82 -20.01 21.04
CA GLY A 157 -15.21 -20.25 21.40
C GLY A 157 -15.73 -21.62 20.94
N PRO A 158 -15.26 -22.75 21.51
CA PRO A 158 -15.69 -24.09 21.09
C PRO A 158 -17.21 -24.34 21.16
N THR A 159 -17.94 -23.51 21.91
CA THR A 159 -19.40 -23.51 22.01
C THR A 159 -20.05 -22.29 21.33
N ALA A 160 -19.28 -21.26 20.97
CA ALA A 160 -19.81 -20.03 20.37
C ALA A 160 -19.67 -20.05 18.83
N HIS A 161 -18.56 -20.58 18.31
CA HIS A 161 -18.23 -20.64 16.89
C HIS A 161 -18.27 -22.08 16.40
N VAL A 162 -19.48 -22.58 16.20
CA VAL A 162 -19.81 -23.96 15.81
C VAL A 162 -20.75 -23.94 14.61
N LEU A 163 -20.75 -25.00 13.81
CA LEU A 163 -21.62 -25.15 12.63
C LEU A 163 -23.14 -25.05 12.92
N GLU A 164 -23.56 -25.27 14.17
CA GLU A 164 -24.97 -25.15 14.59
C GLU A 164 -25.36 -23.72 14.97
N GLU A 165 -24.38 -22.86 15.23
CA GLU A 165 -24.59 -21.44 15.54
C GLU A 165 -24.54 -20.56 14.29
N SER A 166 -24.76 -19.26 14.45
CA SER A 166 -24.73 -18.31 13.33
C SER A 166 -23.33 -18.21 12.71
N PRO A 167 -23.21 -18.08 11.37
CA PRO A 167 -21.91 -17.93 10.71
C PRO A 167 -21.21 -16.63 11.10
N VAL A 168 -19.88 -16.64 10.99
CA VAL A 168 -19.02 -15.50 11.27
C VAL A 168 -19.00 -14.59 10.04
N VAL A 169 -19.18 -13.30 10.27
CA VAL A 169 -19.19 -12.26 9.23
C VAL A 169 -17.88 -11.48 9.26
N SER A 170 -17.55 -10.89 10.40
CA SER A 170 -16.37 -10.04 10.56
C SER A 170 -15.51 -10.49 11.74
N ILE A 171 -14.19 -10.41 11.52
CA ILE A 171 -13.14 -10.60 12.53
C ILE A 171 -12.26 -9.36 12.50
N LEU A 172 -12.22 -8.64 13.62
CA LEU A 172 -11.50 -7.38 13.77
C LEU A 172 -10.63 -7.44 15.01
N TRP A 173 -9.44 -6.87 14.97
CA TRP A 173 -8.64 -6.63 16.17
C TRP A 173 -9.01 -5.26 16.73
N HIS A 174 -9.18 -5.17 18.05
CA HIS A 174 -9.49 -3.89 18.68
C HIS A 174 -8.27 -2.94 18.55
N PRO A 175 -8.42 -1.71 18.03
CA PRO A 175 -7.31 -0.78 17.83
C PRO A 175 -6.53 -0.50 19.12
N LEU A 176 -7.25 -0.24 20.22
CA LEU A 176 -6.69 -0.01 21.56
C LEU A 176 -6.44 -1.30 22.38
N GLY A 177 -6.45 -2.47 21.74
CA GLY A 177 -6.38 -3.75 22.45
C GLY A 177 -5.04 -3.94 23.18
N TYR A 178 -5.07 -4.41 24.44
CA TYR A 178 -3.84 -4.69 25.18
C TYR A 178 -2.94 -5.69 24.42
N ARG A 179 -1.71 -5.25 24.11
CA ARG A 179 -0.69 -5.92 23.27
C ARG A 179 -1.22 -6.41 21.92
N GLY A 180 -2.25 -5.78 21.37
CA GLY A 180 -2.92 -6.23 20.15
C GLY A 180 -3.54 -7.64 20.27
N ARG A 181 -3.95 -8.05 21.48
CA ARG A 181 -4.49 -9.40 21.76
C ARG A 181 -6.01 -9.44 21.92
N CYS A 182 -6.68 -8.32 21.70
CA CYS A 182 -8.12 -8.20 21.81
C CYS A 182 -8.75 -8.43 20.43
N LEU A 183 -9.43 -9.56 20.26
CA LEU A 183 -10.10 -9.95 19.03
C LEU A 183 -11.60 -9.75 19.19
N ILE A 184 -12.26 -9.23 18.16
CA ILE A 184 -13.71 -9.07 18.10
C ILE A 184 -14.23 -9.94 16.97
N THR A 185 -15.27 -10.70 17.28
CA THR A 185 -15.93 -11.58 16.34
C THR A 185 -17.40 -11.20 16.26
N ILE A 186 -17.90 -11.06 15.04
CA ILE A 186 -19.27 -10.65 14.77
C ILE A 186 -19.92 -11.73 13.92
N THR A 187 -21.08 -12.21 14.35
CA THR A 187 -21.88 -13.20 13.63
C THR A 187 -23.03 -12.55 12.89
N GLN A 188 -23.54 -13.24 11.86
CA GLN A 188 -24.61 -12.75 10.98
C GLN A 188 -25.88 -12.37 11.76
N ASP A 189 -26.14 -13.02 12.89
CA ASP A 189 -27.35 -12.79 13.68
C ASP A 189 -27.22 -11.61 14.67
N GLY A 190 -26.26 -10.71 14.46
CA GLY A 190 -26.07 -9.54 15.31
C GLY A 190 -25.45 -9.85 16.67
N THR A 191 -24.65 -10.90 16.81
CA THR A 191 -23.92 -11.15 18.07
C THR A 191 -22.46 -10.70 17.97
N ILE A 192 -22.08 -9.78 18.85
CA ILE A 192 -20.72 -9.25 18.97
C ILE A 192 -20.06 -9.88 20.19
N ARG A 193 -18.84 -10.41 20.03
CA ARG A 193 -18.05 -11.00 21.13
C ARG A 193 -16.63 -10.44 21.11
N LEU A 194 -16.16 -10.00 22.27
CA LEU A 194 -14.80 -9.52 22.49
C LEU A 194 -14.02 -10.58 23.28
N TRP A 195 -12.86 -10.97 22.74
CA TRP A 195 -11.99 -12.01 23.25
C TRP A 195 -10.65 -11.40 23.66
N GLU A 196 -10.24 -11.55 24.91
CA GLU A 196 -8.97 -11.04 25.41
C GLU A 196 -7.96 -12.18 25.53
N LEU A 197 -7.18 -12.37 24.47
CA LEU A 197 -6.41 -13.60 24.29
C LEU A 197 -5.15 -13.63 25.15
N ASN A 198 -4.97 -14.72 25.90
CA ASN A 198 -3.75 -14.92 26.68
C ASN A 198 -3.19 -16.33 26.53
N ARG A 199 -1.93 -16.45 26.08
CA ARG A 199 -1.26 -17.75 25.86
C ARG A 199 -1.16 -18.60 27.12
N SER A 200 -1.08 -17.98 28.31
CA SER A 200 -0.96 -18.70 29.58
C SER A 200 -2.31 -19.18 30.12
N ASP A 201 -3.40 -18.50 29.74
CA ASP A 201 -4.74 -18.80 30.22
C ASP A 201 -5.63 -19.31 29.08
N ARG A 202 -5.85 -20.63 29.07
CA ARG A 202 -6.67 -21.27 28.04
C ARG A 202 -8.15 -20.87 28.13
N SER A 203 -8.65 -20.41 29.27
CA SER A 203 -10.05 -20.02 29.42
C SER A 203 -10.42 -18.84 28.52
N THR A 204 -9.47 -17.94 28.27
CA THR A 204 -9.61 -16.78 27.37
C THR A 204 -9.96 -17.14 25.92
N PHE A 205 -9.63 -18.36 25.48
CA PHE A 205 -10.01 -18.86 24.16
C PHE A 205 -11.39 -19.54 24.15
N ASN A 206 -11.90 -19.93 25.32
CA ASN A 206 -13.16 -20.66 25.43
C ASN A 206 -14.35 -19.71 25.66
N GLU A 207 -14.18 -18.69 26.50
CA GLU A 207 -15.22 -17.75 26.89
C GLU A 207 -14.82 -16.30 26.53
N PRO A 208 -15.72 -15.51 25.93
CA PRO A 208 -15.45 -14.11 25.62
C PRO A 208 -15.47 -13.26 26.89
N ALA A 209 -14.66 -12.20 26.91
CA ALA A 209 -14.63 -11.23 28.00
C ALA A 209 -15.87 -10.33 28.01
N LEU A 210 -16.41 -10.02 26.83
CA LEU A 210 -17.66 -9.31 26.66
C LEU A 210 -18.45 -9.94 25.51
N SER A 211 -19.75 -10.10 25.69
CA SER A 211 -20.66 -10.58 24.66
C SER A 211 -21.90 -9.70 24.66
N VAL A 212 -22.28 -9.23 23.47
CA VAL A 212 -23.42 -8.34 23.24
C VAL A 212 -24.27 -8.93 22.13
N ASP A 213 -25.57 -9.07 22.37
CA ASP A 213 -26.58 -9.47 21.39
C ASP A 213 -27.33 -8.22 20.94
N LEU A 214 -27.10 -7.77 19.71
CA LEU A 214 -27.68 -6.54 19.17
C LEU A 214 -29.21 -6.57 19.18
N LYS A 215 -29.83 -7.73 19.00
CA LYS A 215 -31.29 -7.88 19.04
C LYS A 215 -31.84 -7.62 20.44
N LYS A 216 -31.10 -8.04 21.47
CA LYS A 216 -31.46 -7.73 22.87
C LYS A 216 -31.18 -6.27 23.19
N LEU A 217 -30.07 -5.74 22.67
CA LEU A 217 -29.67 -4.36 22.91
C LEU A 217 -30.61 -3.33 22.25
N ALA A 218 -31.07 -3.60 21.03
CA ALA A 218 -32.04 -2.76 20.32
C ALA A 218 -33.38 -2.64 21.07
N ASN A 219 -33.78 -3.71 21.77
CA ASN A 219 -35.01 -3.76 22.55
C ASN A 219 -34.83 -3.41 24.04
N ALA A 220 -33.60 -3.15 24.48
CA ALA A 220 -33.29 -2.93 25.89
C ALA A 220 -33.67 -1.51 26.32
N THR A 221 -34.31 -1.41 27.48
CA THR A 221 -34.70 -0.11 28.06
C THR A 221 -33.75 0.36 29.14
N ASN A 222 -33.14 -0.59 29.85
CA ASN A 222 -32.28 -0.32 31.01
C ASN A 222 -30.96 -1.08 30.93
N ASP A 223 -29.96 -0.56 31.66
CA ASP A 223 -28.63 -1.15 31.79
C ASP A 223 -28.57 -2.46 32.61
N GLU A 224 -29.57 -2.75 33.44
CA GLU A 224 -29.66 -3.97 34.25
C GLU A 224 -30.12 -5.21 33.45
N GLU A 225 -30.61 -5.03 32.22
CA GLU A 225 -31.07 -6.13 31.38
C GLU A 225 -29.92 -7.03 30.93
N ASN A 226 -30.21 -8.30 30.65
CA ASN A 226 -29.19 -9.23 30.17
C ASN A 226 -28.98 -9.07 28.66
N LEU A 227 -28.00 -8.26 28.30
CA LEU A 227 -27.59 -7.95 26.93
C LEU A 227 -26.66 -9.01 26.31
N SER A 228 -26.28 -10.05 27.07
CA SER A 228 -25.33 -11.05 26.60
C SER A 228 -25.94 -12.07 25.65
N ALA A 229 -25.10 -12.65 24.79
CA ALA A 229 -25.51 -13.69 23.86
C ALA A 229 -26.08 -14.92 24.60
N SER A 230 -27.11 -15.51 24.01
CA SER A 230 -27.64 -16.77 24.51
C SER A 230 -26.60 -17.89 24.44
N LYS A 231 -26.55 -18.73 25.48
CA LYS A 231 -25.61 -19.86 25.54
C LYS A 231 -25.99 -20.92 24.51
N TYR A 232 -24.98 -21.68 24.07
CA TYR A 232 -25.15 -22.81 23.16
C TYR A 232 -26.25 -23.78 23.63
N GLY A 233 -27.12 -24.18 22.70
CA GLY A 233 -28.27 -25.05 22.98
C GLY A 233 -29.51 -24.33 23.52
N ALA A 234 -29.47 -23.00 23.67
CA ALA A 234 -30.68 -22.21 23.89
C ALA A 234 -31.60 -22.28 22.66
N SER A 235 -32.92 -22.29 22.89
CA SER A 235 -33.90 -22.30 21.79
C SER A 235 -33.81 -21.01 20.99
N LYS A 236 -33.53 -21.10 19.69
CA LYS A 236 -33.63 -19.97 18.76
C LYS A 236 -35.11 -19.61 18.60
N GLY A 237 -35.51 -18.47 19.14
CA GLY A 237 -36.86 -17.91 18.96
C GLY A 237 -37.03 -17.34 17.56
N PHE A 238 -38.25 -16.96 17.22
CA PHE A 238 -38.55 -16.17 16.03
C PHE A 238 -38.69 -14.70 16.44
N SER A 239 -37.92 -13.80 15.82
CA SER A 239 -38.04 -12.35 15.97
C SER A 239 -38.01 -11.71 14.57
N PRO A 240 -38.82 -10.67 14.27
CA PRO A 240 -38.65 -9.89 13.04
C PRO A 240 -37.22 -9.35 12.90
N ASP A 241 -36.60 -8.95 14.01
CA ASP A 241 -35.20 -8.48 14.08
C ASP A 241 -34.16 -9.51 13.62
N SER A 242 -34.55 -10.77 13.37
CA SER A 242 -33.64 -11.77 12.79
C SER A 242 -33.30 -11.53 11.33
N PHE A 243 -34.12 -10.75 10.62
CA PHE A 243 -33.86 -10.29 9.26
C PHE A 243 -33.31 -8.86 9.27
N GLU A 244 -33.93 -7.95 10.03
CA GLU A 244 -33.55 -6.53 10.09
C GLU A 244 -32.13 -6.32 10.64
N LEU A 245 -31.76 -7.04 11.71
CA LEU A 245 -30.43 -6.95 12.33
C LEU A 245 -29.46 -8.02 11.81
N GLU A 246 -29.55 -8.35 10.52
CA GLU A 246 -28.56 -9.19 9.84
C GLU A 246 -27.30 -8.37 9.53
N VAL A 247 -26.16 -8.74 10.12
CA VAL A 247 -24.91 -7.97 9.94
C VAL A 247 -24.22 -8.32 8.62
N ALA A 248 -23.90 -7.30 7.82
CA ALA A 248 -23.12 -7.41 6.59
C ALA A 248 -21.61 -7.27 6.83
N SER A 249 -21.21 -6.22 7.56
CA SER A 249 -19.81 -5.95 7.91
C SER A 249 -19.73 -4.98 9.09
N ALA A 250 -18.52 -4.78 9.60
CA ALA A 250 -18.24 -3.89 10.71
C ALA A 250 -16.78 -3.41 10.64
N CYS A 251 -16.52 -2.20 11.14
CA CYS A 251 -15.18 -1.62 11.23
C CYS A 251 -15.09 -0.67 12.44
N PHE A 252 -13.87 -0.28 12.80
CA PHE A 252 -13.63 0.80 13.75
C PHE A 252 -13.51 2.14 13.02
N GLY A 253 -13.75 3.24 13.73
CA GLY A 253 -13.71 4.59 13.16
C GLY A 253 -12.31 5.09 12.80
N ASP A 254 -11.26 4.57 13.46
CA ASP A 254 -9.86 4.90 13.15
C ASP A 254 -8.85 3.95 13.84
N PHE A 255 -7.57 4.06 13.48
CA PHE A 255 -6.43 3.35 14.05
C PHE A 255 -5.40 4.30 14.67
N LEU A 256 -4.73 3.86 15.74
CA LEU A 256 -3.75 4.65 16.50
C LEU A 256 -2.51 5.11 15.69
N GLU A 257 -2.27 4.49 14.54
CA GLU A 257 -1.13 4.80 13.67
C GLU A 257 -1.36 6.08 12.85
N GLN A 258 -2.62 6.53 12.75
CA GLN A 258 -2.96 7.76 12.07
C GLN A 258 -2.75 8.97 13.00
N GLU A 259 -2.27 10.08 12.44
CA GLU A 259 -2.23 11.37 13.14
C GLU A 259 -3.62 12.00 13.19
N GLY A 260 -3.95 12.83 14.18
CA GLY A 260 -5.23 13.54 14.23
C GLY A 260 -6.46 12.67 14.47
N VAL A 261 -6.33 11.54 15.16
CA VAL A 261 -7.47 10.69 15.51
C VAL A 261 -8.32 11.36 16.60
N HIS A 262 -9.62 11.49 16.36
CA HIS A 262 -10.55 11.99 17.38
C HIS A 262 -10.72 10.99 18.53
N GLY A 263 -10.80 11.50 19.76
CA GLY A 263 -10.80 10.70 20.99
C GLY A 263 -11.75 9.49 21.02
N TRP A 264 -12.98 9.65 20.50
CA TRP A 264 -13.99 8.58 20.49
C TRP A 264 -13.84 7.58 19.33
N ALA A 265 -13.24 7.98 18.21
CA ALA A 265 -13.21 7.20 16.98
C ALA A 265 -12.62 5.77 17.10
N PRO A 266 -11.46 5.55 17.77
CA PRO A 266 -10.88 4.22 17.91
C PRO A 266 -11.64 3.35 18.93
N MET A 267 -12.60 3.93 19.66
CA MET A 267 -13.51 3.25 20.58
C MET A 267 -14.90 3.00 19.98
N THR A 268 -15.17 3.55 18.79
CA THR A 268 -16.46 3.41 18.10
C THR A 268 -16.42 2.22 17.15
N LEU A 269 -17.27 1.22 17.42
CA LEU A 269 -17.51 0.10 16.51
C LEU A 269 -18.73 0.41 15.63
N TRP A 270 -18.50 0.56 14.33
CA TRP A 270 -19.54 0.73 13.33
C TRP A 270 -19.99 -0.62 12.80
N VAL A 271 -21.30 -0.80 12.61
CA VAL A 271 -21.92 -2.03 12.13
C VAL A 271 -22.88 -1.69 11.01
N ALA A 272 -22.66 -2.28 9.84
CA ALA A 272 -23.56 -2.19 8.70
C ALA A 272 -24.44 -3.45 8.62
N MET A 273 -25.74 -3.25 8.54
CA MET A 273 -26.72 -4.32 8.34
C MET A 273 -26.93 -4.58 6.85
N VAL A 274 -27.30 -5.80 6.49
CA VAL A 274 -27.55 -6.21 5.10
C VAL A 274 -28.68 -5.39 4.48
N GLU A 275 -29.71 -5.04 5.25
CA GLU A 275 -30.87 -4.28 4.75
C GLU A 275 -30.59 -2.81 4.43
N GLY A 276 -29.42 -2.27 4.81
CA GLY A 276 -29.05 -0.88 4.53
C GLY A 276 -28.80 -0.03 5.78
N ASP A 277 -29.28 -0.49 6.94
CA ASP A 277 -29.15 0.25 8.19
C ASP A 277 -27.71 0.26 8.73
N VAL A 278 -27.29 1.40 9.27
CA VAL A 278 -25.99 1.57 9.91
C VAL A 278 -26.20 1.88 11.39
N TYR A 279 -25.40 1.25 12.23
CA TYR A 279 -25.40 1.42 13.67
C TYR A 279 -23.98 1.64 14.20
N ALA A 280 -23.88 2.17 15.41
CA ALA A 280 -22.61 2.30 16.11
C ALA A 280 -22.71 2.00 17.61
N LEU A 281 -21.60 1.52 18.16
CA LEU A 281 -21.41 1.28 19.59
C LEU A 281 -20.21 2.08 20.07
N CYS A 282 -20.44 3.07 20.95
CA CYS A 282 -19.39 3.91 21.52
C CYS A 282 -19.67 4.22 23.00
N PRO A 283 -18.68 4.02 23.91
CA PRO A 283 -17.37 3.40 23.68
C PRO A 283 -17.40 1.87 23.84
N PHE A 284 -16.90 1.13 22.85
CA PHE A 284 -16.78 -0.33 22.88
C PHE A 284 -15.35 -0.78 23.22
N LEU A 285 -14.97 -0.72 24.50
CA LEU A 285 -13.60 -1.02 24.95
C LEU A 285 -13.42 -2.45 25.46
N PRO A 286 -12.20 -3.04 25.46
CA PRO A 286 -11.83 -4.23 26.25
C PRO A 286 -11.67 -3.88 27.75
N SER A 287 -11.46 -4.89 28.60
CA SER A 287 -11.27 -4.73 30.05
C SER A 287 -9.98 -3.98 30.38
N LYS A 288 -8.95 -4.21 29.56
CA LYS A 288 -7.68 -3.49 29.53
C LYS A 288 -7.40 -3.04 28.11
N TRP A 289 -7.07 -1.77 27.98
CA TRP A 289 -6.73 -1.14 26.71
C TRP A 289 -5.43 -0.36 26.89
N GLN A 290 -4.74 -0.12 25.79
CA GLN A 290 -3.42 0.51 25.81
C GLN A 290 -3.33 1.69 24.86
N LEU A 291 -2.47 2.64 25.23
CA LEU A 291 -2.01 3.72 24.39
C LEU A 291 -0.48 3.65 24.33
N THR A 292 0.06 3.53 23.12
CA THR A 292 1.50 3.65 22.87
C THR A 292 1.86 5.12 22.92
N GLU A 293 2.95 5.51 23.59
CA GLU A 293 3.37 6.91 23.63
C GLU A 293 3.93 7.37 22.27
N SER A 294 3.05 7.69 21.33
CA SER A 294 3.35 8.46 20.13
C SER A 294 2.85 9.90 20.30
N PRO A 295 3.40 10.89 19.56
CA PRO A 295 2.87 12.26 19.58
C PRO A 295 1.36 12.34 19.31
N ALA A 296 0.83 11.44 18.48
CA ALA A 296 -0.59 11.34 18.18
C ALA A 296 -1.42 10.78 19.37
N ALA A 297 -0.86 9.89 20.19
CA ALA A 297 -1.59 9.26 21.29
C ALA A 297 -1.81 10.18 22.50
N SER A 298 -0.91 11.15 22.76
CA SER A 298 -1.17 12.23 23.74
C SER A 298 -2.38 13.06 23.33
N THR A 299 -2.52 13.32 22.03
CA THR A 299 -3.63 14.11 21.48
C THR A 299 -4.98 13.42 21.67
N ILE A 300 -5.05 12.09 21.70
CA ILE A 300 -6.33 11.35 21.88
C ILE A 300 -6.96 11.64 23.24
N LEU A 301 -6.20 11.57 24.33
CA LEU A 301 -6.74 11.84 25.67
C LEU A 301 -7.04 13.33 25.88
N GLU A 302 -6.23 14.21 25.30
CA GLU A 302 -6.42 15.65 25.37
C GLU A 302 -7.67 16.08 24.58
N THR A 303 -7.83 15.65 23.33
CA THR A 303 -9.03 15.89 22.51
C THR A 303 -10.30 15.34 23.16
N LEU A 304 -10.21 14.15 23.75
CA LEU A 304 -11.33 13.56 24.47
C LEU A 304 -11.69 14.39 25.72
N THR A 305 -10.69 14.84 26.48
CA THR A 305 -10.91 15.68 27.67
C THR A 305 -11.54 17.01 27.29
N THR A 306 -11.02 17.66 26.25
CA THR A 306 -11.53 18.95 25.76
C THR A 306 -12.94 18.82 25.22
N SER A 307 -13.22 17.83 24.36
CA SER A 307 -14.54 17.61 23.77
C SER A 307 -15.62 17.31 24.82
N ILE A 308 -15.35 16.45 25.81
CA ILE A 308 -16.31 16.14 26.88
C ILE A 308 -16.59 17.38 27.74
N ASN A 309 -15.55 18.11 28.13
CA ASN A 309 -15.72 19.31 28.97
C ASN A 309 -16.47 20.41 28.21
N ALA A 310 -16.18 20.60 26.92
CA ALA A 310 -16.90 21.54 26.06
C ALA A 310 -18.37 21.15 25.87
N ASN A 311 -18.65 19.88 25.59
CA ASN A 311 -20.02 19.36 25.48
C ASN A 311 -20.80 19.53 26.80
N PHE A 312 -20.16 19.22 27.94
CA PHE A 312 -20.78 19.39 29.26
C PHE A 312 -21.12 20.86 29.55
N ALA A 313 -20.22 21.80 29.24
CA ALA A 313 -20.44 23.22 29.44
C ALA A 313 -21.59 23.75 28.55
N THR A 314 -21.59 23.40 27.27
CA THR A 314 -22.62 23.84 26.30
C THR A 314 -24.01 23.33 26.70
N VAL A 315 -24.16 22.04 26.98
CA VAL A 315 -25.43 21.42 27.39
C VAL A 315 -25.93 21.94 28.76
N GLN A 316 -25.02 22.37 29.65
CA GLN A 316 -25.38 22.96 30.93
C GLN A 316 -25.89 24.40 30.80
N GLU A 317 -25.30 25.18 29.90
CA GLU A 317 -25.68 26.57 29.65
C GLU A 317 -26.96 26.68 28.81
N GLU A 318 -27.24 25.69 27.97
CA GLU A 318 -28.40 25.67 27.08
C GLU A 318 -29.71 25.33 27.84
N PRO A 319 -30.68 26.26 27.89
CA PRO A 319 -31.93 26.04 28.62
C PRO A 319 -32.86 25.02 27.93
N GLU A 320 -32.80 24.95 26.59
CA GLU A 320 -33.63 24.06 25.75
C GLU A 320 -33.06 22.64 25.61
N ALA A 321 -31.84 22.37 26.11
CA ALA A 321 -31.25 21.03 26.05
C ALA A 321 -32.17 19.99 26.69
N THR A 322 -32.24 18.79 26.09
CA THR A 322 -33.11 17.73 26.60
C THR A 322 -32.58 17.20 27.94
N SER A 323 -33.46 16.54 28.71
CA SER A 323 -33.01 15.87 29.95
C SER A 323 -32.01 14.75 29.65
N GLU A 324 -32.18 14.08 28.51
CA GLU A 324 -31.32 12.98 28.04
C GLU A 324 -29.90 13.46 27.69
N ASP A 325 -29.78 14.61 27.02
CA ASP A 325 -28.48 15.20 26.70
C ASP A 325 -27.71 15.57 27.96
N ARG A 326 -28.41 16.16 28.95
CA ARG A 326 -27.82 16.49 30.25
C ARG A 326 -27.36 15.25 31.02
N GLU A 327 -28.08 14.15 30.93
CA GLU A 327 -27.69 12.88 31.55
C GLU A 327 -26.51 12.22 30.82
N THR A 328 -26.52 12.26 29.48
CA THR A 328 -25.43 11.77 28.64
C THR A 328 -24.14 12.52 28.92
N ALA A 329 -24.17 13.85 28.95
CA ALA A 329 -23.01 14.68 29.26
C ALA A 329 -22.46 14.40 30.67
N LYS A 330 -23.33 14.18 31.67
CA LYS A 330 -22.91 13.76 33.03
C LYS A 330 -22.23 12.40 33.04
N LYS A 331 -22.76 11.41 32.31
CA LYS A 331 -22.15 10.07 32.19
C LYS A 331 -20.79 10.13 31.48
N GLN A 332 -20.66 10.94 30.44
CA GLN A 332 -19.38 11.17 29.77
C GLN A 332 -18.35 11.80 30.73
N LEU A 333 -18.76 12.78 31.53
CA LEU A 333 -17.90 13.39 32.54
C LEU A 333 -17.49 12.39 33.63
N SER A 334 -18.40 11.53 34.11
CA SER A 334 -18.05 10.49 35.08
C SER A 334 -17.09 9.46 34.49
N TRP A 335 -17.32 9.05 33.24
CA TRP A 335 -16.41 8.16 32.51
C TRP A 335 -15.01 8.76 32.36
N LEU A 336 -14.94 10.05 32.02
CA LEU A 336 -13.67 10.78 31.93
C LEU A 336 -12.99 10.89 33.29
N SER A 337 -13.75 11.15 34.35
CA SER A 337 -13.20 11.26 35.69
C SER A 337 -12.55 9.96 36.16
N ASP A 338 -13.15 8.80 35.87
CA ASP A 338 -12.54 7.50 36.16
C ASP A 338 -11.20 7.34 35.43
N LEU A 339 -11.10 7.82 34.19
CA LEU A 339 -9.90 7.75 33.38
C LEU A 339 -8.80 8.69 33.89
N VAL A 340 -9.14 9.93 34.21
CA VAL A 340 -8.19 10.95 34.69
C VAL A 340 -7.67 10.63 36.09
N TYR A 341 -8.51 10.11 36.98
CA TYR A 341 -8.11 9.72 38.33
C TYR A 341 -7.47 8.32 38.39
N GLN A 342 -7.53 7.55 37.31
CA GLN A 342 -6.83 6.28 37.22
C GLN A 342 -5.36 6.51 36.86
N GLU A 343 -4.46 6.02 37.72
CA GLU A 343 -3.04 5.93 37.37
C GLU A 343 -2.84 4.81 36.32
N PRO A 344 -2.33 5.12 35.11
CA PRO A 344 -2.05 4.10 34.10
C PRO A 344 -0.90 3.20 34.54
N LEU A 345 -0.97 1.92 34.18
CA LEU A 345 0.15 1.00 34.36
C LEU A 345 1.14 1.22 33.21
N GLU A 346 2.36 1.63 33.54
CA GLU A 346 3.44 1.78 32.58
C GLU A 346 4.14 0.42 32.35
N GLU A 347 4.15 -0.04 31.10
CA GLU A 347 4.89 -1.23 30.66
C GLU A 347 5.79 -0.86 29.48
N GLU A 348 6.93 -1.55 29.33
CA GLU A 348 7.76 -1.41 28.15
C GLU A 348 7.32 -2.41 27.07
N HIS A 349 7.13 -1.91 25.84
CA HIS A 349 6.95 -2.73 24.65
C HIS A 349 8.21 -3.58 24.41
N PRO A 350 8.11 -4.78 23.78
CA PRO A 350 9.29 -5.53 23.35
C PRO A 350 10.27 -4.73 22.46
N CYS A 351 9.79 -3.68 21.79
CA CYS A 351 10.62 -2.75 21.00
C CYS A 351 11.29 -1.63 21.82
N GLY A 352 11.07 -1.57 23.13
CA GLY A 352 11.64 -0.57 24.04
C GLY A 352 10.82 0.72 24.22
N GLU A 353 9.63 0.80 23.62
CA GLU A 353 8.74 1.96 23.75
C GLU A 353 7.85 1.85 25.00
N PRO A 354 7.64 2.94 25.76
CA PRO A 354 6.73 2.94 26.89
C PRO A 354 5.26 2.85 26.43
N ILE A 355 4.48 2.03 27.12
CA ILE A 355 3.04 1.82 26.90
C ILE A 355 2.30 2.15 28.19
N LYS A 356 1.24 2.94 28.07
CA LYS A 356 0.29 3.19 29.16
C LYS A 356 -0.92 2.27 29.03
N VAL A 357 -1.16 1.47 30.05
CA VAL A 357 -2.28 0.52 30.10
C VAL A 357 -3.34 1.03 31.06
N TYR A 358 -4.53 1.22 30.52
CA TYR A 358 -5.71 1.67 31.24
C TYR A 358 -6.68 0.52 31.45
N THR A 359 -7.49 0.60 32.50
CA THR A 359 -8.62 -0.30 32.70
C THR A 359 -9.89 0.38 32.22
N ARG A 360 -10.86 -0.42 31.79
CA ARG A 360 -12.17 0.11 31.43
C ARG A 360 -12.82 0.84 32.63
N PRO A 361 -13.31 2.08 32.46
CA PRO A 361 -14.07 2.80 33.49
C PRO A 361 -15.23 1.98 34.06
N ARG A 362 -15.56 2.22 35.34
CA ARG A 362 -16.55 1.44 36.10
C ARG A 362 -17.78 2.25 36.51
N SER A 363 -17.71 3.58 36.42
CA SER A 363 -18.81 4.50 36.72
C SER A 363 -19.98 4.35 35.75
N VAL A 364 -19.75 3.80 34.55
CA VAL A 364 -20.76 3.59 33.52
C VAL A 364 -20.94 2.09 33.19
N PRO A 365 -22.07 1.69 32.59
CA PRO A 365 -22.28 0.34 32.11
C PRO A 365 -21.20 -0.11 31.12
N VAL A 366 -20.91 -1.42 31.16
CA VAL A 366 -19.90 -2.03 30.27
C VAL A 366 -20.34 -2.03 28.80
N VAL A 367 -21.64 -2.19 28.55
CA VAL A 367 -22.20 -2.22 27.20
C VAL A 367 -22.73 -0.82 26.87
N PRO A 368 -22.23 -0.16 25.80
CA PRO A 368 -22.76 1.12 25.37
C PRO A 368 -24.15 0.97 24.73
N LEU A 369 -24.85 2.09 24.58
CA LEU A 369 -26.11 2.17 23.83
C LEU A 369 -25.85 1.83 22.35
N LEU A 370 -26.75 1.07 21.73
CA LEU A 370 -26.77 0.90 20.27
C LEU A 370 -27.31 2.20 19.65
N GLN A 371 -26.44 2.94 18.97
CA GLN A 371 -26.80 4.19 18.30
C GLN A 371 -27.19 3.87 16.85
N GLY A 372 -28.39 4.29 16.44
CA GLY A 372 -28.96 4.02 15.13
C GLY A 372 -30.38 3.41 15.20
N PRO A 373 -31.02 3.11 14.05
CA PRO A 373 -30.46 3.22 12.70
C PRO A 373 -30.23 4.69 12.31
N PHE A 374 -29.10 4.97 11.65
CA PHE A 374 -28.80 6.31 11.16
C PHE A 374 -29.69 6.67 9.96
N SER A 375 -30.24 7.87 9.94
CA SER A 375 -31.00 8.37 8.80
C SER A 375 -30.04 8.89 7.71
N PHE A 376 -30.44 8.81 6.45
CA PHE A 376 -29.63 9.29 5.33
C PHE A 376 -30.28 10.50 4.69
N THR A 377 -29.50 11.54 4.42
CA THR A 377 -29.96 12.72 3.69
C THR A 377 -29.07 12.98 2.46
N PRO A 378 -29.60 12.92 1.23
CA PRO A 378 -30.94 12.46 0.85
C PRO A 378 -31.17 10.97 1.13
N GLU A 379 -32.44 10.58 1.26
CA GLU A 379 -32.84 9.18 1.32
C GLU A 379 -32.49 8.46 0.01
N PHE A 380 -32.17 7.16 0.11
CA PHE A 380 -31.86 6.34 -1.06
C PHE A 380 -33.13 5.98 -1.84
N ASP A 381 -33.13 6.22 -3.15
CA ASP A 381 -34.25 5.89 -4.04
C ASP A 381 -34.30 4.38 -4.41
N ASP A 382 -33.15 3.70 -4.38
CA ASP A 382 -32.98 2.31 -4.80
C ASP A 382 -32.88 1.36 -3.61
N GLN A 383 -33.49 0.18 -3.72
CA GLN A 383 -33.29 -0.91 -2.78
C GLN A 383 -31.96 -1.61 -3.07
N PHE A 384 -31.02 -1.55 -2.13
CA PHE A 384 -29.73 -2.24 -2.20
C PHE A 384 -29.44 -3.01 -0.91
N GLU A 385 -28.53 -3.98 -1.00
CA GLU A 385 -27.99 -4.66 0.18
C GLU A 385 -26.56 -4.19 0.45
N LEU A 386 -26.21 -3.95 1.71
CA LEU A 386 -24.84 -3.62 2.08
C LEU A 386 -23.96 -4.87 2.15
N THR A 387 -22.71 -4.72 1.73
CA THR A 387 -21.71 -5.80 1.72
C THR A 387 -20.51 -5.49 2.58
N ASP A 388 -20.03 -4.24 2.60
CA ASP A 388 -18.89 -3.82 3.41
C ASP A 388 -19.01 -2.35 3.84
N ILE A 389 -18.29 -1.98 4.91
CA ILE A 389 -18.24 -0.62 5.47
C ILE A 389 -16.80 -0.26 5.83
N ILE A 390 -16.42 1.00 5.60
CA ILE A 390 -15.20 1.60 6.13
C ILE A 390 -15.49 3.02 6.62
N VAL A 391 -14.83 3.44 7.69
CA VAL A 391 -15.00 4.77 8.28
C VAL A 391 -13.64 5.40 8.49
N PHE A 392 -13.54 6.70 8.22
CA PHE A 392 -12.36 7.53 8.39
C PHE A 392 -12.70 8.76 9.23
N SER A 393 -11.83 9.16 10.15
CA SER A 393 -12.07 10.38 10.95
C SER A 393 -11.52 11.62 10.25
N LEU A 394 -12.22 12.75 10.38
CA LEU A 394 -11.75 14.04 9.87
C LEU A 394 -10.79 14.71 10.86
N LYS A 395 -9.87 15.51 10.32
CA LYS A 395 -8.76 16.12 11.05
C LYS A 395 -8.75 17.63 10.85
N SER A 396 -8.21 18.34 11.84
CA SER A 396 -7.99 19.79 11.84
C SER A 396 -6.50 20.10 11.83
N TYR A 397 -6.09 21.10 11.06
CA TYR A 397 -4.71 21.56 10.93
C TYR A 397 -4.59 22.99 11.46
N SER A 398 -3.71 23.23 12.45
CA SER A 398 -3.40 24.58 12.90
C SER A 398 -2.28 25.20 12.04
N ASP A 399 -2.57 26.31 11.37
CA ASP A 399 -1.64 26.95 10.40
C ASP A 399 -0.57 27.85 11.08
N GLY A 400 -0.25 27.60 12.36
CA GLY A 400 0.38 28.59 13.23
C GLY A 400 1.84 28.37 13.60
N ILE A 401 2.30 27.12 13.77
CA ILE A 401 3.64 26.79 14.25
C ILE A 401 4.01 25.43 13.69
N ASP A 402 5.10 25.34 12.90
CA ASP A 402 5.70 24.05 12.54
C ASP A 402 5.89 23.23 13.83
N ASN A 403 5.20 22.09 13.97
CA ASN A 403 5.20 21.08 15.06
C ASN A 403 3.94 20.91 15.93
N GLU A 404 2.81 21.60 15.69
CA GLU A 404 1.55 21.20 16.37
C GLU A 404 0.93 19.96 15.70
N PRO A 405 0.60 18.88 16.46
CA PRO A 405 0.00 17.69 15.88
C PRO A 405 -1.43 18.01 15.40
N ALA A 406 -1.84 17.42 14.27
CA ALA A 406 -3.21 17.52 13.80
C ALA A 406 -4.20 17.09 14.90
N GLU A 407 -5.29 17.83 15.06
CA GLU A 407 -6.33 17.56 16.06
C GLU A 407 -7.50 16.84 15.40
N GLY A 408 -7.99 15.76 15.99
CA GLY A 408 -9.13 15.04 15.44
C GLY A 408 -10.45 15.77 15.64
N LEU A 409 -11.24 15.88 14.60
CA LEU A 409 -12.58 16.47 14.65
C LEU A 409 -13.63 15.42 15.02
N PRO A 410 -14.71 15.81 15.72
CA PRO A 410 -15.86 14.94 15.97
C PRO A 410 -16.71 14.79 14.69
N ALA A 411 -16.08 14.41 13.58
CA ALA A 411 -16.73 14.21 12.29
C ALA A 411 -16.03 13.08 11.53
N ALA A 412 -16.77 12.34 10.71
CA ALA A 412 -16.26 11.15 10.03
C ALA A 412 -16.79 11.01 8.60
N VAL A 413 -16.01 10.34 7.76
CA VAL A 413 -16.41 9.91 6.42
C VAL A 413 -16.73 8.43 6.48
N VAL A 414 -17.98 8.09 6.19
CA VAL A 414 -18.51 6.72 6.19
C VAL A 414 -18.70 6.27 4.74
N CYS A 415 -17.97 5.25 4.31
CA CYS A 415 -18.12 4.67 2.98
C CYS A 415 -18.83 3.31 3.05
N LEU A 416 -19.93 3.18 2.32
CA LEU A 416 -20.77 2.00 2.28
C LEU A 416 -20.69 1.33 0.91
N LEU A 417 -20.42 0.02 0.86
CA LEU A 417 -20.35 -0.75 -0.38
C LEU A 417 -21.58 -1.64 -0.54
N THR A 418 -22.25 -1.54 -1.68
CA THR A 418 -23.47 -2.30 -2.00
C THR A 418 -23.20 -3.58 -2.78
N ASP A 419 -24.19 -4.47 -2.83
CA ASP A 419 -24.23 -5.68 -3.64
C ASP A 419 -24.17 -5.44 -5.16
N THR A 420 -24.56 -4.24 -5.61
CA THR A 420 -24.43 -3.74 -6.99
C THR A 420 -23.03 -3.19 -7.31
N CYS A 421 -22.14 -3.13 -6.31
CA CYS A 421 -20.83 -2.50 -6.37
C CYS A 421 -20.93 -0.98 -6.53
N ASN A 422 -21.87 -0.34 -5.86
CA ASN A 422 -21.84 1.12 -5.72
C ASN A 422 -21.19 1.46 -4.38
N VAL A 423 -20.42 2.55 -4.35
CA VAL A 423 -19.86 3.09 -3.11
C VAL A 423 -20.60 4.37 -2.77
N HIS A 424 -21.30 4.38 -1.66
CA HIS A 424 -21.93 5.58 -1.11
C HIS A 424 -20.99 6.23 -0.10
N VAL A 425 -20.66 7.50 -0.31
CA VAL A 425 -19.79 8.27 0.59
C VAL A 425 -20.67 9.23 1.38
N CYS A 426 -20.74 9.00 2.68
CA CYS A 426 -21.53 9.77 3.62
C CYS A 426 -20.63 10.53 4.60
N LEU A 427 -21.06 11.71 5.04
CA LEU A 427 -20.40 12.51 6.07
C LEU A 427 -21.24 12.52 7.35
N ASP A 428 -20.59 12.23 8.46
CA ASP A 428 -21.11 12.41 9.81
C ASP A 428 -20.54 13.72 10.38
N PHE A 429 -21.37 14.75 10.49
CA PHE A 429 -21.00 16.03 11.11
C PHE A 429 -21.46 16.16 12.57
N GLU A 430 -22.38 15.31 13.00
CA GLU A 430 -22.90 15.31 14.38
C GLU A 430 -21.89 14.65 15.32
N GLY A 431 -21.18 13.64 14.82
CA GLY A 431 -20.09 12.98 15.52
C GLY A 431 -20.58 12.00 16.57
N ILE A 432 -20.05 10.78 16.52
CA ILE A 432 -20.41 9.75 17.51
C ILE A 432 -19.67 9.98 18.82
N VAL A 433 -20.45 10.00 19.90
CA VAL A 433 -19.97 10.15 21.28
C VAL A 433 -20.37 8.97 22.15
N GLY A 434 -19.75 8.86 23.33
CA GLY A 434 -20.10 7.84 24.30
C GLY A 434 -21.53 7.98 24.82
N ARG A 435 -22.37 6.95 24.60
CA ARG A 435 -23.77 6.88 25.10
C ARG A 435 -24.03 5.54 25.78
N TRP A 436 -24.86 5.53 26.82
CA TRP A 436 -25.21 4.34 27.60
C TRP A 436 -26.68 4.33 27.98
N LEU A 437 -27.27 3.14 28.07
CA LEU A 437 -28.65 2.95 28.56
C LEU A 437 -28.88 3.63 29.93
N PRO A 438 -30.09 4.16 30.18
CA PRO A 438 -30.43 4.76 31.46
C PRO A 438 -30.52 3.70 32.58
N PRO A 439 -30.27 4.09 33.84
CA PRO A 439 -30.49 3.21 34.98
C PRO A 439 -31.99 3.10 35.32
N ASN A 440 -32.39 1.91 35.78
CA ASN A 440 -33.78 1.52 36.11
C ASN A 440 -34.53 2.47 37.09
N THR A 441 -33.79 3.31 37.84
CA THR A 441 -34.35 4.20 38.87
C THR A 441 -35.15 5.39 38.32
N GLN A 442 -35.08 5.67 37.02
CA GLN A 442 -35.78 6.81 36.41
C GLN A 442 -37.06 6.35 35.70
N ASN A 443 -38.21 6.72 36.28
CA ASN A 443 -39.52 6.47 35.68
C ASN A 443 -39.62 7.19 34.31
N GLN A 444 -39.86 6.40 33.26
CA GLN A 444 -40.40 6.81 31.95
C GLN A 444 -39.57 7.86 31.19
N TYR A 445 -38.36 7.50 30.77
CA TYR A 445 -37.86 8.01 29.49
C TYR A 445 -38.25 7.01 28.42
N SER A 446 -39.02 7.47 27.43
CA SER A 446 -39.26 6.64 26.25
C SER A 446 -38.07 6.89 25.34
N LEU A 447 -37.23 5.87 25.12
CA LEU A 447 -36.13 5.88 24.14
C LEU A 447 -36.58 6.30 22.72
N SER A 448 -37.89 6.46 22.50
CA SER A 448 -38.52 6.95 21.27
C SER A 448 -38.29 8.44 20.96
N GLU A 449 -37.66 9.22 21.84
CA GLU A 449 -37.32 10.64 21.58
C GLU A 449 -35.83 10.88 21.35
N SER A 450 -34.99 9.84 21.22
CA SER A 450 -33.58 10.03 20.88
C SER A 450 -33.47 10.74 19.53
N PRO A 451 -32.67 11.82 19.42
CA PRO A 451 -32.54 12.55 18.17
C PRO A 451 -32.08 11.61 17.05
N GLU A 452 -32.75 11.70 15.90
CA GLU A 452 -32.32 11.02 14.69
C GLU A 452 -30.93 11.51 14.32
N HIS A 453 -29.96 10.61 14.27
CA HIS A 453 -28.59 10.92 13.88
C HIS A 453 -28.46 10.74 12.38
N ASN A 454 -28.11 11.83 11.68
CA ASN A 454 -28.20 11.91 10.23
C ASN A 454 -26.82 11.80 9.55
N LEU A 455 -26.73 10.93 8.55
CA LEU A 455 -25.59 10.77 7.66
C LEU A 455 -25.87 11.48 6.33
N VAL A 456 -25.03 12.45 5.99
CA VAL A 456 -25.18 13.25 4.77
C VAL A 456 -24.52 12.54 3.59
N LEU A 457 -25.30 12.06 2.63
CA LEU A 457 -24.79 11.44 1.40
C LEU A 457 -24.23 12.52 0.47
N VAL A 458 -22.92 12.47 0.20
CA VAL A 458 -22.23 13.44 -0.66
C VAL A 458 -22.13 12.94 -2.09
N GLU A 459 -21.67 11.71 -2.28
CA GLU A 459 -21.49 11.12 -3.60
C GLU A 459 -21.82 9.63 -3.63
N THR A 460 -22.23 9.16 -4.81
CA THR A 460 -22.38 7.73 -5.11
C THR A 460 -21.51 7.41 -6.31
N ILE A 461 -20.58 6.48 -6.11
CA ILE A 461 -19.60 6.08 -7.12
C ILE A 461 -20.08 4.79 -7.77
N GLU A 462 -20.44 4.88 -9.05
CA GLU A 462 -20.82 3.73 -9.87
C GLU A 462 -19.65 3.28 -10.77
N PHE A 463 -19.28 2.00 -10.75
CA PHE A 463 -18.24 1.49 -11.65
C PHE A 463 -18.78 1.12 -13.03
N ARG A 464 -18.23 1.75 -14.07
CA ARG A 464 -18.59 1.46 -15.47
C ARG A 464 -18.25 0.01 -15.84
N GLY A 465 -19.27 -0.76 -16.20
CA GLY A 465 -19.15 -2.16 -16.65
C GLY A 465 -20.10 -3.13 -15.96
N ASN A 466 -20.81 -2.69 -14.92
CA ASN A 466 -21.64 -3.55 -14.06
C ASN A 466 -23.15 -3.55 -14.37
N ALA A 467 -23.61 -2.82 -15.38
CA ALA A 467 -25.06 -2.71 -15.71
C ALA A 467 -25.74 -4.04 -16.14
N ALA A 468 -25.00 -5.17 -16.17
CA ALA A 468 -25.51 -6.49 -16.53
C ALA A 468 -25.03 -7.63 -15.60
N SER A 469 -24.34 -7.34 -14.50
CA SER A 469 -23.91 -8.38 -13.54
C SER A 469 -25.00 -8.62 -12.50
N SER A 470 -25.28 -9.89 -12.19
CA SER A 470 -26.11 -10.26 -11.05
C SER A 470 -25.51 -9.71 -9.75
N PRO A 471 -26.34 -9.28 -8.78
CA PRO A 471 -25.86 -8.82 -7.47
C PRO A 471 -24.95 -9.88 -6.87
N SER A 472 -23.80 -9.43 -6.34
CA SER A 472 -22.79 -10.34 -5.80
C SER A 472 -22.32 -9.85 -4.44
N SER A 473 -22.51 -10.69 -3.43
CA SER A 473 -22.10 -10.42 -2.04
C SER A 473 -20.62 -10.72 -1.78
N ASN A 474 -19.79 -10.87 -2.83
CA ASN A 474 -18.36 -11.25 -2.72
C ASN A 474 -17.40 -10.03 -2.62
N GLN A 475 -17.96 -8.83 -2.53
CA GLN A 475 -17.21 -7.59 -2.64
C GLN A 475 -16.63 -7.17 -1.30
N SER A 476 -15.53 -6.43 -1.33
CA SER A 476 -14.87 -5.99 -0.10
C SER A 476 -14.07 -4.72 -0.30
N ILE A 477 -13.98 -3.93 0.77
CA ILE A 477 -13.12 -2.75 0.88
C ILE A 477 -11.80 -3.13 1.57
N THR A 478 -10.71 -2.52 1.12
CA THR A 478 -9.39 -2.63 1.76
C THR A 478 -8.77 -1.24 1.87
N PRO A 479 -8.44 -0.75 3.08
CA PRO A 479 -7.80 0.56 3.24
C PRO A 479 -6.44 0.61 2.55
N ASP A 480 -6.04 1.81 2.13
CA ASP A 480 -4.68 2.08 1.69
C ASP A 480 -3.73 2.29 2.88
N ILE A 481 -2.43 2.09 2.66
CA ILE A 481 -1.39 2.25 3.69
C ILE A 481 -0.88 3.71 3.76
N HIS A 482 -0.93 4.43 2.63
CA HIS A 482 -0.31 5.75 2.52
C HIS A 482 -1.21 6.93 2.89
N THR A 483 -2.51 6.82 2.65
CA THR A 483 -3.41 7.98 2.74
C THR A 483 -4.69 7.64 3.48
N ASP A 484 -5.14 8.57 4.32
CA ASP A 484 -6.27 8.39 5.23
C ASP A 484 -7.62 8.29 4.50
N PHE A 485 -7.73 8.79 3.26
CA PHE A 485 -8.99 8.79 2.50
C PHE A 485 -8.89 8.08 1.14
N SER A 486 -8.02 7.08 1.06
CA SER A 486 -7.95 6.19 -0.10
C SER A 486 -8.13 4.73 0.28
N PHE A 487 -8.78 3.99 -0.60
CA PHE A 487 -9.03 2.56 -0.40
C PHE A 487 -9.23 1.84 -1.73
N PHE A 488 -9.14 0.51 -1.66
CA PHE A 488 -9.35 -0.38 -2.79
C PHE A 488 -10.69 -1.10 -2.64
N VAL A 489 -11.45 -1.16 -3.75
CA VAL A 489 -12.69 -1.92 -3.85
C VAL A 489 -12.45 -3.12 -4.74
N THR A 490 -12.69 -4.31 -4.21
CA THR A 490 -12.61 -5.57 -4.97
C THR A 490 -14.01 -6.00 -5.42
N ASN A 491 -14.16 -6.21 -6.73
CA ASN A 491 -15.38 -6.70 -7.37
C ASN A 491 -15.05 -7.89 -8.32
N THR A 492 -16.08 -8.59 -8.77
CA THR A 492 -16.05 -9.61 -9.84
C THR A 492 -15.43 -9.13 -11.16
N SER A 493 -15.41 -7.81 -11.40
CA SER A 493 -14.80 -7.20 -12.59
C SER A 493 -13.30 -6.86 -12.42
N GLY A 494 -12.81 -6.86 -11.18
CA GLY A 494 -11.43 -6.52 -10.84
C GLY A 494 -11.30 -5.67 -9.57
N VAL A 495 -10.21 -4.91 -9.48
CA VAL A 495 -9.91 -4.05 -8.32
C VAL A 495 -9.88 -2.59 -8.78
N PHE A 496 -10.53 -1.73 -8.01
CA PHE A 496 -10.60 -0.29 -8.22
C PHE A 496 -9.89 0.43 -7.06
N TYR A 497 -9.12 1.45 -7.37
CA TYR A 497 -8.55 2.40 -6.42
C TYR A 497 -9.45 3.63 -6.38
N ILE A 498 -9.80 4.06 -5.17
CA ILE A 498 -10.64 5.23 -4.92
C ILE A 498 -9.87 6.15 -3.98
N SER A 499 -9.83 7.44 -4.31
CA SER A 499 -9.21 8.46 -3.47
C SER A 499 -10.08 9.72 -3.42
N MET A 500 -10.46 10.09 -2.21
CA MET A 500 -11.29 11.27 -1.91
C MET A 500 -10.46 12.44 -1.34
N GLU A 501 -9.14 12.25 -1.21
CA GLU A 501 -8.17 13.19 -0.63
C GLU A 501 -8.30 14.61 -1.22
N SER A 502 -8.57 14.71 -2.52
CA SER A 502 -8.58 15.96 -3.29
C SER A 502 -9.58 17.01 -2.79
N TRP A 503 -10.69 16.57 -2.20
CA TRP A 503 -11.76 17.43 -1.70
C TRP A 503 -11.94 17.30 -0.18
N ILE A 504 -11.67 16.12 0.41
CA ILE A 504 -11.73 15.96 1.87
C ILE A 504 -10.67 16.83 2.56
N ARG A 505 -9.43 16.90 2.03
CA ARG A 505 -8.41 17.79 2.63
C ARG A 505 -8.83 19.26 2.59
N LYS A 506 -9.52 19.69 1.54
CA LYS A 506 -10.09 21.05 1.45
C LYS A 506 -11.22 21.25 2.47
N LEU A 507 -12.01 20.20 2.70
CA LEU A 507 -13.07 20.23 3.71
C LEU A 507 -12.47 20.33 5.11
N GLU A 508 -11.41 19.57 5.41
CA GLU A 508 -10.66 19.66 6.66
C GLU A 508 -10.10 21.07 6.88
N THR A 509 -9.50 21.70 5.86
CA THR A 509 -9.03 23.10 5.94
C THR A 509 -10.18 24.07 6.23
N GLU A 510 -11.32 23.94 5.53
CA GLU A 510 -12.48 24.83 5.75
C GLU A 510 -13.11 24.63 7.15
N LEU A 511 -13.10 23.40 7.67
CA LEU A 511 -13.56 23.10 9.04
C LEU A 511 -12.59 23.63 10.10
N SER A 512 -11.29 23.65 9.80
CA SER A 512 -10.24 24.21 10.68
C SER A 512 -10.34 25.74 10.76
N GLU A 513 -10.54 26.40 9.61
CA GLU A 513 -10.67 27.86 9.49
C GLU A 513 -12.13 28.30 9.37
N ALA A 514 -12.92 28.12 10.43
CA ALA A 514 -14.33 28.50 10.45
C ALA A 514 -14.54 30.03 10.33
N GLN A 515 -14.47 30.56 9.11
CA GLN A 515 -14.80 31.94 8.79
C GLN A 515 -16.29 32.05 8.46
N ASN A 516 -17.09 32.59 9.38
CA ASN A 516 -18.55 32.71 9.23
C ASN A 516 -19.01 33.46 7.96
N GLU A 517 -18.16 34.33 7.38
CA GLU A 517 -18.49 35.04 6.14
C GLU A 517 -18.20 34.19 4.91
N GLY A 518 -19.23 33.92 4.09
CA GLY A 518 -19.06 33.27 2.79
C GLY A 518 -18.95 31.74 2.81
N VAL A 519 -19.17 31.08 3.95
CA VAL A 519 -19.16 29.60 4.09
C VAL A 519 -20.05 28.95 3.04
N GLU A 520 -21.30 29.39 2.91
CA GLU A 520 -22.26 28.81 1.95
C GLU A 520 -21.70 28.80 0.51
N PHE A 521 -21.03 29.88 0.10
CA PHE A 521 -20.43 29.97 -1.23
C PHE A 521 -19.19 29.08 -1.35
N ARG A 522 -18.30 29.05 -0.35
CA ARG A 522 -17.09 28.22 -0.37
C ARG A 522 -17.42 26.73 -0.29
N SER A 523 -18.30 26.32 0.60
CA SER A 523 -18.80 24.94 0.71
C SER A 523 -19.48 24.50 -0.58
N LYS A 524 -20.34 25.35 -1.16
CA LYS A 524 -20.96 25.04 -2.45
C LYS A 524 -19.92 24.85 -3.55
N LEU A 525 -18.92 25.73 -3.64
CA LEU A 525 -17.83 25.60 -4.61
C LEU A 525 -16.97 24.35 -4.37
N LEU A 526 -16.77 23.97 -3.11
CA LEU A 526 -16.03 22.77 -2.72
C LEU A 526 -16.76 21.50 -3.18
N PHE A 527 -18.06 21.40 -2.89
CA PHE A 527 -18.87 20.24 -3.29
C PHE A 527 -19.17 20.21 -4.79
N ASP A 528 -19.41 21.36 -5.44
CA ASP A 528 -19.53 21.44 -6.91
C ASP A 528 -18.20 21.05 -7.62
N GLY A 529 -17.07 21.25 -6.94
CA GLY A 529 -15.73 20.88 -7.41
C GLY A 529 -15.21 19.53 -6.87
N ALA A 530 -16.00 18.82 -6.06
CA ALA A 530 -15.62 17.55 -5.47
C ALA A 530 -15.47 16.51 -6.58
N ASN A 531 -14.25 16.00 -6.74
CA ASN A 531 -13.92 15.02 -7.76
C ASN A 531 -13.17 13.88 -7.10
N THR A 532 -13.91 12.85 -6.70
CA THR A 532 -13.32 11.60 -6.26
C THR A 532 -12.68 10.87 -7.43
N LEU A 533 -11.44 10.45 -7.20
CA LEU A 533 -10.61 9.82 -8.22
C LEU A 533 -10.84 8.33 -8.18
N VAL A 534 -11.26 7.76 -9.32
CA VAL A 534 -11.54 6.33 -9.47
C VAL A 534 -10.70 5.77 -10.61
N GLU A 535 -9.83 4.81 -10.31
CA GLU A 535 -9.01 4.12 -11.31
C GLU A 535 -9.13 2.60 -11.17
N GLN A 536 -9.34 1.91 -12.29
CA GLN A 536 -9.36 0.45 -12.30
C GLN A 536 -7.93 -0.10 -12.41
N SER A 537 -7.37 -0.52 -11.28
CA SER A 537 -6.00 -1.04 -11.19
C SER A 537 -5.88 -2.46 -11.78
N ILE A 538 -6.89 -3.31 -11.62
CA ILE A 538 -6.92 -4.66 -12.18
C ILE A 538 -8.18 -4.83 -13.02
N LYS A 539 -8.01 -5.22 -14.29
CA LYS A 539 -9.10 -5.52 -15.23
C LYS A 539 -9.18 -7.01 -15.49
N LYS A 540 -10.17 -7.70 -14.89
CA LYS A 540 -10.42 -9.12 -15.15
C LYS A 540 -11.93 -9.39 -15.17
N PRO A 541 -12.59 -9.29 -16.34
CA PRO A 541 -13.99 -9.68 -16.43
C PRO A 541 -14.12 -11.20 -16.22
N SER A 542 -15.16 -11.64 -15.53
CA SER A 542 -15.68 -13.03 -15.49
C SER A 542 -14.98 -14.07 -14.60
N GLN A 543 -14.22 -13.69 -13.57
CA GLN A 543 -13.67 -14.65 -12.59
C GLN A 543 -13.85 -14.17 -11.15
N ASP A 544 -14.04 -15.10 -10.22
CA ASP A 544 -14.09 -14.80 -8.79
C ASP A 544 -12.75 -14.21 -8.32
N VAL A 545 -12.80 -12.95 -7.88
CA VAL A 545 -11.67 -12.20 -7.32
C VAL A 545 -11.78 -12.23 -5.81
N THR A 546 -10.72 -12.62 -5.11
CA THR A 546 -10.65 -12.52 -3.65
C THR A 546 -10.27 -11.10 -3.24
N SER A 547 -10.56 -10.72 -1.98
CA SER A 547 -10.10 -9.44 -1.42
C SER A 547 -8.63 -9.20 -1.72
N CYS A 548 -8.29 -7.96 -2.07
CA CYS A 548 -6.92 -7.53 -2.22
C CYS A 548 -6.25 -7.31 -0.86
N VAL A 549 -4.92 -7.30 -0.89
CA VAL A 549 -4.05 -6.86 0.21
C VAL A 549 -3.03 -5.90 -0.37
N VAL A 550 -2.75 -4.84 0.37
CA VAL A 550 -1.78 -3.81 0.01
C VAL A 550 -0.53 -4.04 0.86
N LEU A 551 0.63 -3.85 0.26
CA LEU A 551 1.94 -4.03 0.87
C LEU A 551 2.84 -2.88 0.45
N GLU A 552 3.64 -2.37 1.37
CA GLU A 552 4.73 -1.47 1.05
C GLU A 552 6.01 -1.97 1.75
N ASP A 553 7.09 -2.07 0.99
CA ASP A 553 8.42 -2.33 1.53
C ASP A 553 9.46 -1.68 0.62
N GLY A 554 10.57 -1.22 1.19
CA GLY A 554 11.65 -0.57 0.42
C GLY A 554 12.24 -1.48 -0.67
N ASN A 555 12.21 -2.81 -0.49
CA ASN A 555 12.72 -3.74 -1.50
C ASN A 555 11.66 -4.15 -2.51
N ILE A 556 10.39 -4.31 -2.11
CA ILE A 556 9.31 -4.78 -3.00
C ILE A 556 8.69 -3.61 -3.77
N GLY A 557 8.58 -2.44 -3.14
CA GLY A 557 7.79 -1.30 -3.56
C GLY A 557 6.34 -1.37 -3.07
N TYR A 558 5.52 -0.43 -3.52
CA TYR A 558 4.08 -0.40 -3.25
C TYR A 558 3.37 -1.44 -4.14
N LEU A 559 2.90 -2.53 -3.53
CA LEU A 559 2.38 -3.72 -4.20
C LEU A 559 0.94 -4.02 -3.75
N LEU A 560 0.02 -4.04 -4.71
CA LEU A 560 -1.33 -4.56 -4.55
C LEU A 560 -1.36 -6.04 -4.95
N LEU A 561 -1.79 -6.93 -4.06
CA LEU A 561 -1.86 -8.38 -4.29
C LEU A 561 -3.30 -8.89 -4.14
N THR A 562 -3.81 -9.60 -5.14
CA THR A 562 -5.10 -10.32 -5.08
C THR A 562 -4.94 -11.73 -5.66
N VAL A 563 -5.89 -12.61 -5.36
CA VAL A 563 -5.95 -13.96 -5.92
C VAL A 563 -7.19 -14.07 -6.80
N VAL A 564 -6.99 -14.48 -8.06
CA VAL A 564 -8.06 -14.64 -9.02
C VAL A 564 -8.10 -16.10 -9.44
N ALA A 565 -9.17 -16.81 -9.10
CA ALA A 565 -9.34 -18.24 -9.39
C ALA A 565 -8.10 -19.09 -9.00
N ASN A 566 -7.59 -18.89 -7.78
CA ASN A 566 -6.38 -19.51 -7.19
C ASN A 566 -5.05 -19.18 -7.89
N GLU A 567 -4.94 -18.02 -8.52
CA GLU A 567 -3.69 -17.51 -9.09
C GLU A 567 -3.37 -16.12 -8.56
N PRO A 568 -2.10 -15.81 -8.26
CA PRO A 568 -1.73 -14.48 -7.81
C PRO A 568 -1.84 -13.50 -8.97
N CYS A 569 -2.49 -12.38 -8.70
CA CYS A 569 -2.50 -11.22 -9.57
C CYS A 569 -2.02 -10.05 -8.72
N ALA A 570 -0.84 -9.54 -9.05
CA ALA A 570 -0.27 -8.41 -8.32
C ALA A 570 -0.14 -7.20 -9.24
N VAL A 571 -0.13 -6.00 -8.68
CA VAL A 571 0.12 -4.74 -9.39
C VAL A 571 1.11 -3.95 -8.57
N VAL A 572 2.24 -3.59 -9.20
CA VAL A 572 3.20 -2.66 -8.59
C VAL A 572 2.72 -1.26 -8.95
N LEU A 573 2.47 -0.48 -7.91
CA LEU A 573 1.99 0.88 -7.97
C LEU A 573 3.15 1.83 -7.66
N ASP A 574 3.06 3.04 -8.19
CA ASP A 574 3.96 4.14 -7.86
C ASP A 574 3.61 4.65 -6.46
N ALA A 575 4.57 4.69 -5.55
CA ALA A 575 4.32 5.21 -4.21
C ALA A 575 3.98 6.71 -4.33
N PRO A 576 2.95 7.22 -3.64
CA PRO A 576 2.68 8.65 -3.62
C PRO A 576 3.88 9.38 -2.99
N GLU A 577 4.60 10.19 -3.78
CA GLU A 577 5.63 11.08 -3.25
C GLU A 577 4.95 12.14 -2.35
N TYR A 578 5.30 12.15 -1.06
CA TYR A 578 4.84 13.20 -0.12
C TYR A 578 5.52 14.52 -0.48
N GLY A 579 4.83 15.33 -1.28
CA GLY A 579 5.25 16.67 -1.65
C GLY A 579 4.31 17.23 -2.70
N VAL A 580 3.90 18.49 -2.56
CA VAL A 580 3.28 19.22 -3.65
C VAL A 580 4.37 19.35 -4.71
N ALA A 581 4.23 18.65 -5.84
CA ALA A 581 5.13 18.81 -6.96
C ALA A 581 5.21 20.29 -7.32
N ASP A 582 6.42 20.84 -7.32
CA ASP A 582 6.63 22.26 -7.56
C ASP A 582 6.08 22.62 -8.96
N GLU A 583 5.66 23.88 -9.18
CA GLU A 583 5.04 24.27 -10.46
C GLU A 583 6.00 23.99 -11.64
N GLU A 584 7.31 24.05 -11.38
CA GLU A 584 8.38 23.66 -12.31
C GLU A 584 8.48 22.16 -12.57
N GLU A 585 8.17 21.30 -11.60
CA GLU A 585 8.12 19.85 -11.77
C GLU A 585 6.90 19.42 -12.55
N ILE A 586 5.73 20.01 -12.26
CA ILE A 586 4.50 19.79 -13.03
C ILE A 586 4.73 20.24 -14.49
N SER A 587 5.39 21.39 -14.68
CA SER A 587 5.77 21.90 -16.01
C SER A 587 6.73 20.95 -16.74
N ARG A 588 7.71 20.37 -16.04
CA ARG A 588 8.63 19.36 -16.59
C ARG A 588 7.91 18.07 -16.97
N TYR A 589 6.99 17.60 -16.12
CA TYR A 589 6.16 16.42 -16.39
C TYR A 589 5.21 16.64 -17.57
N LEU A 590 4.58 17.80 -17.66
CA LEU A 590 3.70 18.18 -18.77
C LEU A 590 4.47 18.41 -20.07
N ALA A 591 5.69 18.94 -20.00
CA ALA A 591 6.58 19.12 -21.15
C ALA A 591 7.14 17.78 -21.69
N THR A 592 7.06 16.71 -20.91
CA THR A 592 7.45 15.36 -21.34
C THR A 592 6.30 14.68 -22.09
N GLU A 593 5.95 15.21 -23.27
CA GLU A 593 5.01 14.55 -24.20
C GLU A 593 5.71 13.37 -24.92
N GLY A 594 6.10 12.35 -24.14
CA GLY A 594 6.46 11.04 -24.65
C GLY A 594 5.22 10.17 -24.85
N PRO A 595 5.21 9.23 -25.82
CA PRO A 595 4.16 8.22 -25.88
C PRO A 595 4.14 7.43 -24.57
N ARG A 596 3.07 7.55 -23.78
CA ARG A 596 2.89 6.79 -22.55
C ARG A 596 2.94 5.29 -22.91
N PRO A 597 3.83 4.48 -22.32
CA PRO A 597 3.85 3.07 -22.59
C PRO A 597 2.52 2.46 -22.12
N GLU A 598 1.75 1.88 -23.04
CA GLU A 598 0.62 1.03 -22.66
C GLU A 598 1.18 -0.18 -21.90
N LEU A 599 1.04 -0.16 -20.58
CA LEU A 599 1.51 -1.22 -19.71
C LEU A 599 0.66 -2.47 -19.96
N ARG A 600 1.29 -3.47 -20.56
CA ARG A 600 0.65 -4.74 -20.88
C ARG A 600 0.79 -5.71 -19.70
N PRO A 601 -0.26 -6.47 -19.36
CA PRO A 601 -0.09 -7.60 -18.48
C PRO A 601 0.85 -8.62 -19.14
N PRO A 602 1.78 -9.21 -18.38
CA PRO A 602 2.65 -10.24 -18.90
C PRO A 602 1.82 -11.45 -19.33
N TYR A 603 2.23 -12.12 -20.40
CA TYR A 603 1.48 -13.26 -20.94
C TYR A 603 1.47 -14.42 -19.93
N GLN A 604 0.28 -14.90 -19.59
CA GLN A 604 0.08 -16.11 -18.81
C GLN A 604 -0.52 -17.20 -19.70
N PRO A 605 0.05 -18.42 -19.71
CA PRO A 605 -0.54 -19.54 -20.44
C PRO A 605 -1.91 -19.91 -19.83
N PRO A 606 -2.91 -20.27 -20.66
CA PRO A 606 -4.20 -20.75 -20.17
C PRO A 606 -4.07 -21.95 -19.21
N LYS A 607 -5.01 -22.05 -18.26
CA LYS A 607 -5.04 -23.07 -17.19
C LYS A 607 -5.00 -24.49 -17.74
N GLU A 608 -5.64 -24.68 -18.87
CA GLU A 608 -5.83 -25.95 -19.55
C GLU A 608 -4.51 -26.58 -20.00
N LEU A 609 -3.47 -25.78 -20.27
CA LEU A 609 -2.18 -26.28 -20.75
C LEU A 609 -1.36 -27.00 -19.67
N TYR A 610 -1.62 -26.70 -18.40
CA TYR A 610 -0.90 -27.29 -17.27
C TYR A 610 -1.82 -27.94 -16.24
N ALA A 611 -3.13 -27.89 -16.45
CA ALA A 611 -4.09 -28.62 -15.64
C ALA A 611 -3.75 -30.11 -15.65
N THR A 612 -3.66 -30.72 -14.47
CA THR A 612 -3.48 -32.16 -14.36
C THR A 612 -4.72 -32.89 -14.88
N SER A 613 -4.52 -33.95 -15.67
CA SER A 613 -5.63 -34.73 -16.25
C SER A 613 -6.53 -35.31 -15.15
N GLN A 614 -7.83 -35.03 -15.24
CA GLN A 614 -8.86 -35.56 -14.35
C GLN A 614 -9.08 -37.06 -14.55
N LEU A 615 -8.56 -37.61 -15.66
CA LEU A 615 -8.56 -39.04 -15.95
C LEU A 615 -8.09 -39.90 -14.79
N SER A 616 -7.00 -39.53 -14.13
CA SER A 616 -6.47 -40.31 -12.99
C SER A 616 -7.47 -40.40 -11.83
N ALA A 617 -8.10 -39.28 -11.47
CA ALA A 617 -9.08 -39.20 -10.39
C ALA A 617 -10.39 -39.93 -10.73
N ILE A 618 -10.81 -39.88 -11.99
CA ILE A 618 -12.01 -40.57 -12.46
C ILE A 618 -11.75 -42.08 -12.57
N LEU A 619 -10.56 -42.48 -13.02
CA LEU A 619 -10.13 -43.87 -13.03
C LEU A 619 -10.14 -44.48 -11.62
N ASP A 620 -9.66 -43.72 -10.63
CA ASP A 620 -9.67 -44.15 -9.24
C ASP A 620 -11.09 -44.24 -8.63
N LYS A 621 -12.05 -43.45 -9.10
CA LYS A 621 -13.46 -43.51 -8.68
C LYS A 621 -14.27 -44.60 -9.39
N ALA A 622 -14.03 -44.78 -10.69
CA ALA A 622 -14.78 -45.71 -11.53
C ALA A 622 -14.29 -47.16 -11.41
N VAL A 623 -13.04 -47.39 -10.96
CA VAL A 623 -12.45 -48.73 -10.81
C VAL A 623 -12.49 -49.18 -9.34
N PRO A 624 -13.32 -50.19 -8.98
CA PRO A 624 -13.25 -50.80 -7.65
C PRO A 624 -11.88 -51.44 -7.42
N ALA A 625 -11.34 -51.34 -6.19
CA ALA A 625 -10.00 -51.80 -5.83
C ALA A 625 -9.68 -53.26 -6.22
N ARG A 626 -10.71 -54.12 -6.36
CA ARG A 626 -10.60 -55.53 -6.78
C ARG A 626 -10.19 -55.70 -8.25
N HIS A 627 -10.46 -54.70 -9.10
CA HIS A 627 -10.16 -54.75 -10.53
C HIS A 627 -8.80 -54.15 -10.90
N LYS A 628 -8.13 -53.39 -10.01
CA LYS A 628 -6.80 -52.79 -10.28
C LYS A 628 -5.72 -53.81 -10.64
N THR A 629 -5.82 -55.04 -10.14
CA THR A 629 -4.88 -56.14 -10.46
C THR A 629 -5.12 -56.75 -11.84
N SER A 630 -6.36 -56.68 -12.36
CA SER A 630 -6.77 -57.25 -13.66
C SER A 630 -6.43 -56.34 -14.84
N TRP A 631 -6.07 -55.07 -14.61
CA TRP A 631 -5.62 -54.13 -15.65
C TRP A 631 -4.24 -54.46 -16.23
N LYS A 632 -3.46 -55.32 -15.55
CA LYS A 632 -2.20 -55.87 -16.08
C LYS A 632 -2.43 -57.13 -16.92
N GLU A 633 -3.65 -57.68 -16.93
CA GLU A 633 -4.04 -58.81 -17.77
C GLU A 633 -4.62 -58.28 -19.09
N GLU A 634 -4.64 -59.14 -20.12
CA GLU A 634 -5.19 -58.79 -21.43
C GLU A 634 -6.65 -58.32 -21.32
N VAL A 635 -6.95 -57.18 -21.92
CA VAL A 635 -8.27 -56.54 -21.87
C VAL A 635 -9.31 -57.46 -22.52
N ARG A 636 -10.11 -58.14 -21.69
CA ARG A 636 -11.29 -58.88 -22.17
C ARG A 636 -12.43 -57.90 -22.39
N LEU A 637 -13.03 -57.95 -23.58
CA LEU A 637 -14.21 -57.16 -23.96
C LEU A 637 -15.42 -57.63 -23.13
N SER A 638 -15.61 -57.03 -21.96
CA SER A 638 -16.79 -57.18 -21.13
C SER A 638 -17.67 -55.92 -21.21
N PRO A 639 -18.99 -56.01 -21.01
CA PRO A 639 -19.87 -54.84 -21.00
C PRO A 639 -19.42 -53.75 -20.02
N ALA A 640 -18.92 -54.14 -18.84
CA ALA A 640 -18.39 -53.21 -17.83
C ALA A 640 -17.09 -52.50 -18.28
N ASN A 641 -16.20 -53.20 -19.00
CA ASN A 641 -14.98 -52.60 -19.54
C ASN A 641 -15.29 -51.62 -20.69
N LEU A 642 -16.32 -51.90 -21.50
CA LEU A 642 -16.78 -50.98 -22.55
C LEU A 642 -17.41 -49.71 -21.98
N GLU A 643 -18.21 -49.81 -20.91
CA GLU A 643 -18.79 -48.65 -20.23
C GLU A 643 -17.70 -47.76 -19.62
N LEU A 644 -16.67 -48.37 -19.03
CA LEU A 644 -15.51 -47.63 -18.52
C LEU A 644 -14.70 -46.96 -19.64
N LEU A 645 -14.49 -47.65 -20.77
CA LEU A 645 -13.83 -47.04 -21.93
C LEU A 645 -14.66 -45.87 -22.50
N MET A 646 -15.99 -45.95 -22.49
CA MET A 646 -16.84 -44.83 -22.90
C MET A 646 -16.76 -43.64 -21.94
N THR A 647 -16.73 -43.87 -20.62
CA THR A 647 -16.57 -42.77 -19.65
C THR A 647 -15.20 -42.13 -19.75
N VAL A 648 -14.13 -42.92 -19.86
CA VAL A 648 -12.76 -42.45 -20.12
C VAL A 648 -12.68 -41.65 -21.43
N HIS A 649 -13.27 -42.16 -22.51
CA HIS A 649 -13.28 -41.47 -23.80
C HIS A 649 -14.04 -40.13 -23.74
N LYS A 650 -15.18 -40.05 -23.03
CA LYS A 650 -15.92 -38.79 -22.86
C LYS A 650 -15.06 -37.72 -22.18
N VAL A 651 -14.37 -38.09 -21.10
CA VAL A 651 -13.47 -37.17 -20.37
C VAL A 651 -12.28 -36.77 -21.24
N LEU A 652 -11.59 -37.74 -21.85
CA LEU A 652 -10.46 -37.46 -22.73
C LEU A 652 -10.87 -36.58 -23.92
N SER A 653 -12.04 -36.83 -24.52
CA SER A 653 -12.56 -36.02 -25.62
C SER A 653 -12.84 -34.59 -25.19
N GLN A 654 -13.32 -34.38 -23.96
CA GLN A 654 -13.56 -33.05 -23.41
C GLN A 654 -12.23 -32.33 -23.09
N GLU A 655 -11.29 -33.01 -22.42
CA GLU A 655 -9.97 -32.46 -22.09
C GLU A 655 -9.16 -32.12 -23.35
N THR A 656 -9.13 -33.00 -24.34
CA THR A 656 -8.43 -32.76 -25.61
C THR A 656 -9.08 -31.64 -26.42
N HIS A 657 -10.41 -31.49 -26.36
CA HIS A 657 -11.10 -30.35 -26.98
C HIS A 657 -10.73 -29.03 -26.29
N GLN A 658 -10.75 -28.97 -24.96
CA GLN A 658 -10.34 -27.79 -24.18
C GLN A 658 -8.87 -27.44 -24.42
N LEU A 659 -7.97 -28.43 -24.41
CA LEU A 659 -6.56 -28.23 -24.75
C LEU A 659 -6.39 -27.71 -26.18
N GLY A 660 -7.15 -28.25 -27.14
CA GLY A 660 -7.14 -27.79 -28.53
C GLY A 660 -7.56 -26.32 -28.66
N GLN A 661 -8.57 -25.89 -27.90
CA GLN A 661 -8.98 -24.48 -27.84
C GLN A 661 -7.88 -23.61 -27.23
N ALA A 662 -7.30 -24.01 -26.10
CA ALA A 662 -6.23 -23.27 -25.43
C ALA A 662 -4.95 -23.14 -26.29
N VAL A 663 -4.56 -24.21 -27.00
CA VAL A 663 -3.43 -24.17 -27.95
C VAL A 663 -3.74 -23.26 -29.14
N SER A 664 -4.97 -23.26 -29.63
CA SER A 664 -5.39 -22.36 -30.72
C SER A 664 -5.34 -20.90 -30.29
N GLU A 665 -5.76 -20.60 -29.05
CA GLU A 665 -5.65 -19.26 -28.46
C GLU A 665 -4.20 -18.83 -28.25
N LEU A 666 -3.34 -19.73 -27.73
CA LEU A 666 -1.90 -19.52 -27.64
C LEU A 666 -1.30 -19.18 -29.02
N PHE A 667 -1.66 -19.91 -30.06
CA PHE A 667 -1.16 -19.66 -31.42
C PHE A 667 -1.59 -18.28 -31.93
N ARG A 668 -2.87 -17.92 -31.80
CA ARG A 668 -3.38 -16.58 -32.15
C ARG A 668 -2.67 -15.48 -31.36
N ARG A 669 -2.40 -15.72 -30.08
CA ARG A 669 -1.69 -14.77 -29.22
C ARG A 669 -0.23 -14.62 -29.64
N CYS A 670 0.45 -15.72 -30.00
CA CYS A 670 1.82 -15.66 -30.53
C CYS A 670 1.88 -14.88 -31.85
N GLU A 671 0.91 -15.04 -32.76
CA GLU A 671 0.82 -14.24 -33.98
C GLU A 671 0.66 -12.75 -33.64
N ARG A 672 -0.29 -12.41 -32.75
CA ARG A 672 -0.49 -11.04 -32.28
C ARG A 672 0.77 -10.45 -31.63
N LEU A 673 1.47 -11.21 -30.78
CA LEU A 673 2.71 -10.76 -30.14
C LEU A 673 3.82 -10.49 -31.16
N ARG A 674 3.89 -11.27 -32.25
CA ARG A 674 4.85 -11.03 -33.33
C ARG A 674 4.54 -9.75 -34.09
N ASP A 675 3.26 -9.48 -34.34
CA ASP A 675 2.85 -8.25 -35.02
C ASP A 675 3.04 -7.03 -34.12
N GLU A 676 2.68 -7.13 -32.84
CA GLU A 676 2.97 -6.09 -31.84
C GLU A 676 4.48 -5.84 -31.68
N PHE A 677 5.32 -6.88 -31.72
CA PHE A 677 6.78 -6.73 -31.67
C PHE A 677 7.33 -6.00 -32.90
N ARG A 678 6.77 -6.27 -34.09
CA ARG A 678 7.10 -5.52 -35.30
C ARG A 678 6.71 -4.04 -35.18
N ASP A 679 5.54 -3.77 -34.62
CA ASP A 679 5.09 -2.39 -34.35
C ASP A 679 6.00 -1.69 -33.33
N GLN A 680 6.46 -2.39 -32.30
CA GLN A 680 7.43 -1.85 -31.34
C GLN A 680 8.76 -1.53 -32.00
N ILE A 681 9.29 -2.42 -32.85
CA ILE A 681 10.51 -2.15 -33.62
C ILE A 681 10.31 -0.91 -34.49
N PHE A 682 9.15 -0.78 -35.13
CA PHE A 682 8.82 0.36 -35.96
C PHE A 682 8.76 1.67 -35.17
N ARG A 683 8.08 1.68 -34.01
CA ARG A 683 8.03 2.83 -33.09
C ARG A 683 9.41 3.17 -32.53
N ALA A 684 10.20 2.17 -32.18
CA ALA A 684 11.57 2.37 -31.70
C ALA A 684 12.44 3.00 -32.80
N ALA A 685 12.35 2.52 -34.04
CA ALA A 685 13.05 3.13 -35.17
C ALA A 685 12.61 4.59 -35.40
N GLN A 686 11.32 4.90 -35.29
CA GLN A 686 10.83 6.28 -35.34
C GLN A 686 11.36 7.14 -34.17
N LEU A 687 11.42 6.61 -32.96
CA LEU A 687 11.98 7.31 -31.81
C LEU A 687 13.47 7.55 -31.98
N THR A 688 14.24 6.59 -32.50
CA THR A 688 15.65 6.78 -32.84
C THR A 688 15.81 7.94 -33.82
N THR A 689 15.04 7.98 -34.92
CA THR A 689 15.11 9.13 -35.84
C THR A 689 14.75 10.47 -35.20
N LYS A 690 13.83 10.49 -34.22
CA LYS A 690 13.49 11.71 -33.47
C LYS A 690 14.63 12.09 -32.51
N ILE A 691 15.21 11.12 -31.81
CA ILE A 691 16.35 11.34 -30.93
C ILE A 691 17.53 11.85 -31.74
N ASP A 692 17.84 11.24 -32.88
CA ASP A 692 18.92 11.64 -33.80
C ASP A 692 18.68 13.07 -34.32
N SER A 693 17.43 13.43 -34.63
CA SER A 693 17.09 14.80 -35.03
C SER A 693 17.31 15.86 -33.93
N VAL A 694 17.22 15.45 -32.66
CA VAL A 694 17.40 16.32 -31.48
C VAL A 694 18.88 16.35 -31.05
N THR A 695 19.54 15.20 -31.01
CA THR A 695 20.95 15.03 -30.61
C THR A 695 21.93 15.42 -31.71
N GLY A 696 21.53 15.36 -32.98
CA GLY A 696 22.29 15.94 -34.08
C GLY A 696 23.56 15.18 -34.46
N ASP A 697 23.58 13.86 -34.32
CA ASP A 697 24.77 13.01 -34.56
C ASP A 697 24.91 12.56 -36.04
N ASP A 698 24.29 13.28 -36.98
CA ASP A 698 24.43 13.00 -38.41
C ASP A 698 25.78 13.52 -38.94
N ASP A 699 26.81 12.69 -38.78
CA ASP A 699 28.11 12.78 -39.46
C ASP A 699 28.09 12.12 -40.86
N ILE A 700 26.95 12.19 -41.57
CA ILE A 700 26.83 11.70 -42.95
C ILE A 700 26.43 12.86 -43.87
N PRO A 701 27.35 13.34 -44.74
CA PRO A 701 27.04 14.43 -45.66
C PRO A 701 26.22 13.88 -46.83
N SER A 702 24.89 13.91 -46.73
CA SER A 702 24.03 13.71 -47.89
C SER A 702 23.80 15.04 -48.63
N GLU A 703 24.46 15.20 -49.78
CA GLU A 703 24.27 16.31 -50.72
C GLU A 703 22.90 16.22 -51.42
N SER A 704 21.78 16.41 -50.73
CA SER A 704 20.51 16.81 -51.38
C SER A 704 19.35 16.96 -50.39
N SER A 705 19.27 18.08 -49.68
CA SER A 705 17.98 18.72 -49.38
C SER A 705 18.22 20.09 -48.78
N SER A 706 17.63 21.08 -49.46
CA SER A 706 17.25 22.42 -49.02
C SER A 706 17.39 22.74 -47.51
N ALA A 707 18.08 23.85 -47.28
CA ALA A 707 18.27 24.57 -46.03
C ALA A 707 17.00 24.71 -45.16
N GLU A 708 16.85 23.88 -44.13
CA GLU A 708 16.28 24.27 -42.82
C GLU A 708 16.40 23.19 -41.72
N GLY A 709 17.37 22.28 -41.82
CA GLY A 709 17.49 21.12 -40.92
C GLY A 709 18.74 21.09 -40.03
N VAL A 710 19.43 22.20 -39.77
CA VAL A 710 20.63 22.20 -38.92
C VAL A 710 20.25 22.23 -37.44
N ILE A 711 20.03 21.02 -36.91
CA ILE A 711 20.69 20.40 -35.74
C ILE A 711 20.52 21.09 -34.36
N GLY A 712 19.75 20.43 -33.49
CA GLY A 712 19.41 20.87 -32.13
C GLY A 712 20.61 21.10 -31.21
N ASN A 713 21.64 20.24 -31.26
CA ASN A 713 22.80 20.36 -30.37
C ASN A 713 23.62 21.64 -30.63
N ALA A 714 23.87 21.97 -31.90
CA ALA A 714 24.54 23.21 -32.28
C ALA A 714 23.74 24.46 -31.85
N LYS A 715 22.40 24.40 -31.87
CA LYS A 715 21.54 25.48 -31.35
C LYS A 715 21.57 25.57 -29.82
N ILE A 716 21.65 24.44 -29.13
CA ILE A 716 21.78 24.38 -27.66
C ILE A 716 23.13 24.96 -27.25
N GLU A 717 24.22 24.55 -27.89
CA GLU A 717 25.58 25.09 -27.68
C GLU A 717 25.60 26.61 -27.96
N GLN A 718 24.99 27.05 -29.07
CA GLN A 718 24.90 28.47 -29.39
C GLN A 718 24.09 29.26 -28.36
N ARG A 719 22.98 28.70 -27.85
CA ARG A 719 22.21 29.30 -26.76
C ARG A 719 23.02 29.37 -25.47
N PHE A 720 23.77 28.32 -25.16
CA PHE A 720 24.62 28.27 -23.97
C PHE A 720 25.70 29.36 -24.03
N GLU A 721 26.38 29.50 -25.18
CA GLU A 721 27.39 30.54 -25.38
C GLU A 721 26.77 31.96 -25.31
N GLN A 722 25.57 32.16 -25.86
CA GLN A 722 24.85 33.43 -25.74
C GLN A 722 24.47 33.76 -24.29
N VAL A 723 24.02 32.78 -23.51
CA VAL A 723 23.68 32.96 -22.09
C VAL A 723 24.93 33.30 -21.29
N LYS A 724 26.04 32.59 -21.54
CA LYS A 724 27.33 32.87 -20.90
C LYS A 724 27.82 34.28 -21.19
N ALA A 725 27.80 34.69 -22.46
CA ALA A 725 28.16 36.05 -22.86
C ALA A 725 27.25 37.10 -22.22
N ARG A 726 25.94 36.85 -22.15
CA ARG A 726 24.98 37.74 -21.49
C ARG A 726 25.21 37.82 -19.98
N GLN A 727 25.60 36.73 -19.34
CA GLN A 727 25.92 36.69 -17.92
C GLN A 727 27.20 37.46 -17.60
N GLU A 728 28.23 37.35 -18.45
CA GLU A 728 29.43 38.18 -18.37
C GLU A 728 29.13 39.68 -18.58
N GLU A 729 28.24 40.01 -19.51
CA GLU A 729 27.79 41.39 -19.70
C GLU A 729 27.04 41.92 -18.47
N LEU A 730 26.10 41.14 -17.93
CA LEU A 730 25.33 41.51 -16.75
C LEU A 730 26.20 41.61 -15.50
N SER A 731 27.18 40.72 -15.31
CA SER A 731 28.12 40.79 -14.19
C SER A 731 28.99 42.04 -14.29
N SER A 732 29.52 42.35 -15.48
CA SER A 732 30.30 43.57 -15.70
C SER A 732 29.47 44.84 -15.45
N ARG A 733 28.18 44.83 -15.82
CA ARG A 733 27.25 45.94 -15.57
C ARG A 733 26.92 46.06 -14.09
N TYR A 734 26.69 44.95 -13.40
CA TYR A 734 26.47 44.91 -11.96
C TYR A 734 27.68 45.46 -11.22
N GLU A 735 28.90 45.05 -11.59
CA GLU A 735 30.13 45.60 -11.03
C GLU A 735 30.28 47.10 -11.31
N ALA A 736 29.95 47.56 -12.51
CA ALA A 736 29.98 48.98 -12.85
C ALA A 736 28.97 49.80 -12.05
N ILE A 737 27.77 49.26 -11.81
CA ILE A 737 26.75 49.89 -10.95
C ILE A 737 27.20 49.86 -9.49
N ARG A 738 27.73 48.73 -8.99
CA ARG A 738 28.28 48.60 -7.65
C ARG A 738 29.39 49.62 -7.41
N ARG A 739 30.32 49.79 -8.36
CA ARG A 739 31.38 50.81 -8.30
C ARG A 739 30.81 52.23 -8.30
N LYS A 740 29.78 52.51 -9.12
CA LYS A 740 29.11 53.82 -9.12
C LYS A 740 28.35 54.09 -7.81
N MET A 741 27.72 53.08 -7.24
CA MET A 741 26.97 53.18 -5.98
C MET A 741 27.91 53.34 -4.78
N ALA A 742 29.06 52.65 -4.79
CA ALA A 742 30.14 52.85 -3.82
C ALA A 742 30.68 54.29 -3.84
N ASN A 743 30.78 54.92 -5.02
CA ASN A 743 31.23 56.32 -5.14
C ASN A 743 30.18 57.37 -4.76
N VAL A 744 28.90 57.00 -4.58
CA VAL A 744 27.80 57.93 -4.23
C VAL A 744 27.54 57.96 -2.72
N GLY A 745 28.01 56.96 -1.96
CA GLY A 745 27.92 56.93 -0.50
C GLY A 745 29.16 57.52 0.16
N GLY A 746 29.16 58.81 0.48
CA GLY A 746 30.21 59.49 1.26
C GLY A 746 30.19 59.13 2.75
N ARG A 747 30.21 57.84 3.10
CA ARG A 747 30.25 57.35 4.49
C ARG A 747 31.60 56.67 4.72
N GLU A 748 32.22 56.95 5.86
CA GLU A 748 33.55 56.44 6.24
C GLU A 748 33.60 54.90 6.14
N LEU A 749 34.69 54.37 5.56
CA LEU A 749 34.90 52.94 5.29
C LEU A 749 34.69 52.11 6.56
N SER A 750 33.90 51.03 6.47
CA SER A 750 33.68 50.11 7.58
C SER A 750 34.97 49.34 7.93
N GLU A 751 35.18 48.96 9.20
CA GLU A 751 36.34 48.15 9.63
C GLU A 751 36.51 46.85 8.81
N LYS A 752 35.40 46.28 8.31
CA LYS A 752 35.43 45.12 7.41
C LYS A 752 35.85 45.49 5.99
N GLU A 753 35.48 46.68 5.52
CA GLU A 753 35.91 47.19 4.22
C GLU A 753 37.37 47.62 4.24
N THR A 754 37.85 48.21 5.34
CA THR A 754 39.29 48.47 5.52
C THR A 754 40.08 47.18 5.60
N GLY A 755 39.58 46.16 6.30
CA GLY A 755 40.19 44.82 6.31
C GLY A 755 40.21 44.18 4.92
N TRP A 756 39.12 44.30 4.15
CA TRP A 756 39.07 43.78 2.78
C TRP A 756 39.96 44.56 1.80
N ILE A 757 40.07 45.88 1.96
CA ILE A 757 41.01 46.71 1.19
C ILE A 757 42.45 46.34 1.55
N GLU A 758 42.76 46.12 2.83
CA GLU A 758 44.06 45.62 3.26
C GLU A 758 44.38 44.26 2.65
N GLU A 759 43.42 43.31 2.66
CA GLU A 759 43.57 42.02 1.98
C GLU A 759 43.77 42.18 0.47
N LEU A 760 42.98 43.01 -0.20
CA LEU A 760 43.14 43.30 -1.62
C LEU A 760 44.48 43.96 -1.94
N GLU A 761 44.94 44.91 -1.12
CA GLU A 761 46.24 45.54 -1.25
C GLU A 761 47.36 44.53 -0.99
N THR A 762 47.19 43.59 -0.07
CA THR A 762 48.16 42.50 0.12
C THR A 762 48.20 41.58 -1.10
N MET A 763 47.05 41.24 -1.70
CA MET A 763 46.99 40.45 -2.92
C MET A 763 47.57 41.21 -4.12
N ASP A 764 47.28 42.50 -4.27
CA ASP A 764 47.81 43.32 -5.36
C ASP A 764 49.33 43.50 -5.23
N ARG A 765 49.84 43.71 -4.01
CA ARG A 765 51.29 43.71 -3.72
C ARG A 765 51.94 42.35 -3.98
N SER A 766 51.23 41.24 -3.79
CA SER A 766 51.75 39.90 -4.11
C SER A 766 51.89 39.66 -5.63
N LEU A 767 51.13 40.41 -6.43
CA LEU A 767 51.11 40.35 -7.89
C LEU A 767 52.00 41.42 -8.55
N ASP A 768 52.37 42.49 -7.84
CA ASP A 768 53.17 43.58 -8.39
C ASP A 768 54.67 43.23 -8.48
N SER A 769 55.17 43.23 -9.72
CA SER A 769 56.57 42.92 -10.09
C SER A 769 57.64 43.78 -9.41
N LYS A 770 57.28 44.95 -8.86
CA LYS A 770 58.20 45.94 -8.28
C LYS A 770 58.16 46.03 -6.75
N ALA A 771 57.27 45.31 -6.09
CA ALA A 771 57.15 45.35 -4.63
C ALA A 771 58.33 44.62 -3.96
N GLN A 772 59.06 45.35 -3.12
CA GLN A 772 60.25 44.89 -2.43
C GLN A 772 59.85 44.01 -1.23
N LYS A 773 60.18 42.71 -1.32
CA LYS A 773 60.01 41.63 -0.33
C LYS A 773 59.41 42.04 1.03
N LEU A 774 58.11 41.75 1.21
CA LEU A 774 57.58 41.33 2.50
C LEU A 774 57.10 39.88 2.33
N THR A 775 57.86 38.97 2.93
CA THR A 775 57.51 37.57 3.08
C THR A 775 56.29 37.48 4.00
N ASP A 776 55.10 37.41 3.43
CA ASP A 776 53.91 36.96 4.17
C ASP A 776 52.93 36.24 3.23
N ASP A 777 53.45 35.33 2.42
CA ASP A 777 52.64 34.29 1.81
C ASP A 777 52.59 33.12 2.80
N GLN A 778 51.39 32.79 3.30
CA GLN A 778 51.10 31.65 4.19
C GLN A 778 51.48 30.27 3.61
N THR A 779 52.07 30.21 2.43
CA THR A 779 52.50 29.00 1.72
C THR A 779 54.00 28.71 1.81
N GLY A 780 54.77 29.51 2.56
CA GLY A 780 56.16 29.20 2.93
C GLY A 780 57.13 28.99 1.76
N THR A 781 56.81 29.49 0.56
CA THR A 781 57.63 29.32 -0.65
C THR A 781 58.39 30.61 -0.95
N GLU A 782 59.71 30.55 -1.12
CA GLU A 782 60.60 31.72 -1.26
C GLU A 782 60.41 32.54 -2.56
N VAL A 783 59.60 32.05 -3.51
CA VAL A 783 59.42 32.65 -4.85
C VAL A 783 58.07 33.39 -4.94
N PRO A 784 58.03 34.68 -5.34
CA PRO A 784 56.79 35.44 -5.52
C PRO A 784 55.82 34.81 -6.52
N ALA A 785 54.51 34.99 -6.31
CA ALA A 785 53.44 34.40 -7.14
C ALA A 785 53.53 34.80 -8.62
N TRP A 786 53.82 36.07 -8.92
CA TRP A 786 53.98 36.56 -10.30
C TRP A 786 55.12 35.85 -11.04
N GLN A 787 56.23 35.58 -10.34
CA GLN A 787 57.39 34.91 -10.92
C GLN A 787 57.12 33.41 -11.15
N ARG A 788 56.31 32.77 -10.30
CA ARG A 788 55.82 31.40 -10.55
C ARG A 788 54.94 31.35 -11.78
N LEU A 789 54.03 32.32 -11.96
CA LEU A 789 53.15 32.40 -13.13
C LEU A 789 53.94 32.66 -14.42
N GLU A 790 54.97 33.50 -14.37
CA GLU A 790 55.84 33.76 -15.53
C GLU A 790 56.73 32.55 -15.86
N ASN A 791 57.26 31.87 -14.84
CA ASN A 791 57.97 30.60 -15.01
C ASN A 791 57.04 29.51 -15.58
N ALA A 792 55.79 29.42 -15.13
CA ALA A 792 54.82 28.47 -15.66
C ALA A 792 54.46 28.78 -17.12
N LYS A 793 54.27 30.06 -17.48
CA LYS A 793 54.08 30.48 -18.87
C LYS A 793 55.31 30.17 -19.74
N GLY A 794 56.51 30.41 -19.21
CA GLY A 794 57.77 30.08 -19.86
C GLY A 794 57.95 28.57 -20.07
N LEU A 795 57.65 27.77 -19.05
CA LEU A 795 57.65 26.31 -19.11
C LEU A 795 56.59 25.80 -20.09
N TYR A 796 55.38 26.35 -20.09
CA TYR A 796 54.33 26.00 -21.05
C TYR A 796 54.77 26.30 -22.48
N ALA A 797 55.34 27.48 -22.74
CA ALA A 797 55.86 27.84 -24.06
C ALA A 797 57.05 26.97 -24.49
N ALA A 798 57.90 26.56 -23.54
CA ALA A 798 59.00 25.64 -23.80
C ALA A 798 58.49 24.21 -24.08
N LEU A 799 57.50 23.73 -23.33
CA LEU A 799 56.86 22.44 -23.53
C LEU A 799 56.11 22.42 -24.87
N ASP A 800 55.37 23.46 -25.21
CA ASP A 800 54.65 23.59 -26.48
C ASP A 800 55.63 23.57 -27.67
N LYS A 801 56.80 24.22 -27.53
CA LYS A 801 57.89 24.10 -28.51
C LYS A 801 58.47 22.69 -28.56
N GLN A 802 58.71 22.05 -27.42
CA GLN A 802 59.22 20.66 -27.37
C GLN A 802 58.21 19.66 -27.93
N VAL A 803 56.91 19.83 -27.70
CA VAL A 803 55.84 19.00 -28.28
C VAL A 803 55.76 19.22 -29.78
N LYS A 804 55.84 20.47 -30.26
CA LYS A 804 55.89 20.78 -31.70
C LYS A 804 57.15 20.23 -32.36
N GLU A 805 58.30 20.26 -31.70
CA GLU A 805 59.55 19.66 -32.18
C GLU A 805 59.51 18.12 -32.13
N ALA A 806 58.91 17.52 -31.11
CA ALA A 806 58.71 16.08 -31.00
C ALA A 806 57.70 15.56 -32.05
N MET A 807 56.63 16.32 -32.33
CA MET A 807 55.72 16.01 -33.44
C MET A 807 56.39 16.16 -34.81
N LYS A 808 57.31 17.12 -34.97
CA LYS A 808 58.10 17.26 -36.21
C LYS A 808 59.14 16.14 -36.35
N LYS A 809 59.88 15.80 -35.28
CA LYS A 809 60.83 14.67 -35.25
C LYS A 809 60.13 13.31 -35.45
N GLY A 810 58.93 13.14 -34.90
CA GLY A 810 58.09 11.96 -35.14
C GLY A 810 57.52 11.85 -36.55
N LYS A 811 57.63 12.89 -37.39
CA LYS A 811 57.25 12.87 -38.81
C LYS A 811 58.41 12.51 -39.75
N ASP A 812 59.66 12.78 -39.36
CA ASP A 812 60.83 12.54 -40.22
C ASP A 812 61.71 11.33 -39.82
N GLU A 813 61.50 10.72 -38.65
CA GLU A 813 62.08 9.42 -38.30
C GLU A 813 60.98 8.37 -38.11
N GLN A 814 60.70 7.57 -39.15
CA GLN A 814 60.03 6.28 -38.98
C GLN A 814 61.07 5.22 -38.58
N PRO A 815 61.13 4.76 -37.31
CA PRO A 815 61.78 3.50 -37.01
C PRO A 815 60.87 2.36 -37.49
N ARG A 816 61.41 1.51 -38.39
CA ARG A 816 60.85 0.21 -38.74
C ARG A 816 60.94 -0.75 -37.53
N SER A 817 60.09 -0.58 -36.51
CA SER A 817 59.88 -1.60 -35.48
C SER A 817 58.54 -1.43 -34.74
N ALA A 818 57.46 -1.13 -35.46
CA ALA A 818 56.13 -1.33 -34.89
C ALA A 818 55.77 -2.82 -34.95
N VAL A 819 55.75 -3.49 -33.80
CA VAL A 819 55.09 -4.79 -33.64
C VAL A 819 53.64 -4.64 -34.13
N LYS A 820 53.31 -5.28 -35.25
CA LYS A 820 51.94 -5.34 -35.78
C LYS A 820 51.10 -6.23 -34.87
N VAL A 821 50.55 -5.66 -33.82
CA VAL A 821 49.42 -6.28 -33.10
C VAL A 821 48.22 -6.31 -34.07
N PRO A 822 47.56 -7.47 -34.27
CA PRO A 822 46.43 -7.59 -35.18
C PRO A 822 45.32 -6.56 -34.89
N PHE A 823 44.78 -5.95 -35.95
CA PHE A 823 43.78 -4.88 -35.86
C PHE A 823 42.51 -5.30 -35.08
N GLY A 824 42.18 -6.60 -35.10
CA GLY A 824 41.07 -7.16 -34.31
C GLY A 824 41.30 -7.17 -32.79
N SER A 825 42.53 -7.42 -32.33
CA SER A 825 42.88 -7.40 -30.89
C SER A 825 42.78 -5.98 -30.35
N ARG A 826 43.25 -4.99 -31.10
CA ARG A 826 43.16 -3.58 -30.72
C ARG A 826 41.73 -3.08 -30.61
N LYS A 827 40.84 -3.51 -31.51
CA LYS A 827 39.43 -3.10 -31.45
C LYS A 827 38.71 -3.71 -30.24
N GLN A 828 38.97 -4.99 -29.95
CA GLN A 828 38.42 -5.64 -28.76
C GLN A 828 39.02 -5.08 -27.46
N GLU A 829 40.33 -4.87 -27.40
CA GLU A 829 40.98 -4.26 -26.24
C GLU A 829 40.49 -2.83 -26.03
N ASN A 830 40.33 -2.03 -27.09
CA ASN A 830 39.77 -0.69 -26.97
C ASN A 830 38.30 -0.70 -26.54
N GLN A 831 37.47 -1.60 -27.07
CA GLN A 831 36.09 -1.76 -26.59
C GLN A 831 36.04 -2.17 -25.12
N GLN A 832 36.94 -3.06 -24.69
CA GLN A 832 37.03 -3.46 -23.29
C GLN A 832 37.51 -2.30 -22.40
N VAL A 833 38.45 -1.48 -22.87
CA VAL A 833 38.92 -0.28 -22.17
C VAL A 833 37.80 0.78 -22.11
N GLU A 834 37.02 0.93 -23.17
CA GLU A 834 35.87 1.84 -23.24
C GLU A 834 34.77 1.41 -22.28
N GLU A 835 34.39 0.13 -22.26
CA GLU A 835 33.46 -0.44 -21.26
C GLU A 835 33.96 -0.27 -19.82
N LEU A 836 35.27 -0.44 -19.59
CA LEU A 836 35.87 -0.22 -18.27
C LEU A 836 35.91 1.27 -17.89
N LEU A 837 36.09 2.17 -18.86
CA LEU A 837 36.03 3.61 -18.65
C LEU A 837 34.60 4.03 -18.31
N GLU A 838 33.60 3.63 -19.09
CA GLU A 838 32.18 3.89 -18.79
C GLU A 838 31.81 3.37 -17.40
N ARG A 839 32.23 2.15 -17.06
CA ARG A 839 32.01 1.59 -15.73
C ARG A 839 32.68 2.41 -14.62
N ASN A 840 33.90 2.88 -14.83
CA ASN A 840 34.55 3.75 -13.84
C ASN A 840 33.84 5.11 -13.74
N THR A 841 33.43 5.71 -14.86
CA THR A 841 32.71 6.99 -14.86
C THR A 841 31.40 6.86 -14.10
N THR A 842 30.60 5.82 -14.37
CA THR A 842 29.36 5.57 -13.63
C THR A 842 29.57 5.33 -12.13
N LEU A 843 30.66 4.63 -11.74
CA LEU A 843 31.01 4.44 -10.33
C LEU A 843 31.45 5.75 -9.66
N VAL A 844 32.20 6.60 -10.36
CA VAL A 844 32.61 7.92 -9.88
C VAL A 844 31.39 8.84 -9.75
N ASP A 845 30.47 8.83 -10.70
CA ASP A 845 29.23 9.61 -10.65
C ASP A 845 28.32 9.13 -9.50
N ALA A 846 28.17 7.82 -9.32
CA ALA A 846 27.42 7.26 -8.20
C ALA A 846 28.08 7.60 -6.85
N ALA A 847 29.41 7.53 -6.76
CA ALA A 847 30.15 7.89 -5.54
C ALA A 847 30.06 9.39 -5.24
N THR A 848 30.19 10.25 -6.25
CA THR A 848 30.08 11.71 -6.10
C THR A 848 28.66 12.11 -5.71
N ASN A 849 27.63 11.49 -6.29
CA ASN A 849 26.23 11.72 -5.89
C ASN A 849 25.97 11.23 -4.47
N ARG A 850 26.51 10.07 -4.06
CA ARG A 850 26.43 9.62 -2.66
C ARG A 850 27.10 10.60 -1.69
N LEU A 851 28.28 11.10 -2.04
CA LEU A 851 29.00 12.08 -1.21
C LEU A 851 28.28 13.43 -1.15
N ARG A 852 27.64 13.87 -2.25
CA ARG A 852 26.77 15.06 -2.25
C ARG A 852 25.53 14.87 -1.38
N ASN A 853 24.89 13.72 -1.44
CA ASN A 853 23.75 13.39 -0.58
C ASN A 853 24.14 13.31 0.91
N LEU A 854 25.42 13.03 1.19
CA LEU A 854 26.00 13.09 2.54
C LEU A 854 26.47 14.50 2.94
N GLY A 855 26.17 15.54 2.15
CA GLY A 855 26.47 16.95 2.46
C GLY A 855 27.90 17.39 2.18
N ILE A 856 28.72 16.57 1.51
CA ILE A 856 30.12 16.91 1.19
C ILE A 856 30.16 17.63 -0.15
N SER A 857 30.51 18.92 -0.14
CA SER A 857 30.70 19.72 -1.35
C SER A 857 32.01 19.33 -2.05
N ILE A 858 31.91 18.48 -3.08
CA ILE A 858 33.04 18.15 -3.95
C ILE A 858 33.20 19.30 -4.97
N PRO A 859 34.32 20.04 -4.97
CA PRO A 859 34.56 21.05 -5.99
C PRO A 859 34.67 20.36 -7.36
N LEU A 860 33.92 20.86 -8.34
CA LEU A 860 34.07 20.46 -9.74
C LEU A 860 35.52 20.73 -10.13
N GLY A 861 36.29 19.67 -10.35
CA GLY A 861 37.62 19.79 -10.94
C GLY A 861 37.47 20.50 -12.28
N GLY A 862 37.94 21.73 -12.36
CA GLY A 862 37.97 22.48 -13.61
C GLY A 862 38.72 21.64 -14.65
N GLN A 863 38.01 21.25 -15.70
CA GLN A 863 38.64 20.77 -16.92
C GLN A 863 39.50 21.91 -17.44
N SER A 864 40.82 21.73 -17.36
CA SER A 864 41.83 22.56 -18.00
C SER A 864 41.88 22.30 -19.49
#